data_AF-A0A0L0VY52-F1
#
_entry.id   AF-A0A0L0VY52-F1
#
_cell.length_a   1.000
_cell.length_b   1.000
_cell.length_c   1.000
_cell.angle_alpha   90.00
_cell.angle_beta   90.00
_cell.angle_gamma   90.00
#
_symmetry.space_group_name_H-M   'P 1'
#
loop_
_entity.id
_entity.type
_entity.pdbx_description
1 polymer ?
#
loop_
_entity_poly.entity_id
_entity_poly.type
_entity_poly.pdbx_seq_one_letter_code
_entity_poly.pdbx_strand_id
1 'polypeptide(L)'
;MGALRPATTQELKKFREVRDRICTALARGDLRLKSGDTFDVKSVAKRLDQKLSPPVNRPKRVDEAIPKESEYVDYVKKLQLRQLSLLELQSFRQKWESVELSIDLTPAEKLVRDWVNQSIDTLAKCDVTRFNYNEGYDAECEKVIDSIKPQLEEWQIQSKNRLSVENFRTDFPTIFSDEPSKPRVDLTKFVKAETVHFGKQSAIEESRHPILTVEKVIQNLSTAPRLGSELHNYSIVKGFEKILEKIYQEACRLFMEQLIGPLSLVLAKPLQLKTSLESIFESVKEEDVAWREKLFQDFYVTLANPAMVFEQLKGLPEDEIRIRSALRNHVDFLASLPVKQRNGLQQASSDPSQFAKQLAEIEDHLKNQRANLRLFLNFRTEATILDVPVKRPFVEHLYNQGIIDETTLTKLNPPDGLSRGNYLKALGTQEEFNRGLMKKFQHDLLDALAASKGKQERVVAHTARLLARSQVEQLEIQAKSIYLTPDLFATPPSFKFDKALEIFRPGNIEEIAKSPQDAKMLAKAYIQVCLPMKNSHGGYKSGIDRFLTRIKIPQSGYHSVIADPLLNVDERLSAIHLEPLKEGDWRLQGTPWARLTVAARDNLNSLVHKIYTRRKAHDAMVANYIQSNADIQKFEQTHLREIPSMIKIIESCLRDAIVDEATTSSRRNRSFMLPIAS
;
A
#
# COMPACT_ATOMS: atom_id res chain seq x y z
N MET A 1 5.06 4.20 63.50
CA MET A 1 5.02 3.53 62.19
C MET A 1 3.61 3.00 61.99
N GLY A 2 2.93 3.36 60.91
CA GLY A 2 1.60 2.82 60.61
C GLY A 2 1.71 1.40 60.06
N ALA A 3 0.85 0.49 60.52
CA ALA A 3 0.84 -0.90 60.08
C ALA A 3 0.71 -1.00 58.55
N LEU A 4 1.55 -1.83 57.92
CA LEU A 4 1.53 -2.11 56.49
C LEU A 4 0.19 -2.80 56.13
N ARG A 5 -0.72 -2.04 55.51
CA ARG A 5 -2.02 -2.53 55.04
C ARG A 5 -1.99 -2.74 53.52
N PRO A 6 -2.79 -3.67 52.96
CA PRO A 6 -2.94 -3.79 51.52
C PRO A 6 -3.41 -2.47 50.89
N ALA A 7 -2.87 -2.15 49.71
CA ALA A 7 -3.32 -1.00 48.93
C ALA A 7 -4.77 -1.18 48.45
N THR A 8 -5.56 -0.12 48.55
CA THR A 8 -6.91 -0.06 47.95
C THR A 8 -6.84 0.09 46.43
N THR A 9 -7.94 -0.20 45.73
CA THR A 9 -8.03 -0.01 44.27
C THR A 9 -7.71 1.42 43.83
N GLN A 10 -8.11 2.42 44.63
CA GLN A 10 -7.83 3.83 44.36
C GLN A 10 -6.35 4.18 44.58
N GLU A 11 -5.71 3.61 45.62
CA GLU A 11 -4.26 3.76 45.84
C GLU A 11 -3.45 3.07 44.75
N LEU A 12 -3.88 1.91 44.25
CA LEU A 12 -3.24 1.24 43.11
C LEU A 12 -3.34 2.07 41.83
N LYS A 13 -4.47 2.73 41.58
CA LYS A 13 -4.62 3.66 40.45
C LYS A 13 -3.66 4.86 40.60
N LYS A 14 -3.67 5.48 41.78
CA LYS A 14 -2.77 6.60 42.11
C LYS A 14 -1.30 6.22 42.01
N PHE A 15 -0.94 5.02 42.44
CA PHE A 15 0.43 4.52 42.35
C PHE A 15 0.90 4.41 40.90
N ARG A 16 0.05 3.89 39.99
CA ARG A 16 0.38 3.85 38.55
C ARG A 16 0.62 5.26 37.99
N GLU A 17 -0.24 6.22 38.32
CA GLU A 17 -0.09 7.62 37.90
C GLU A 17 1.24 8.23 38.39
N VAL A 18 1.56 8.06 39.68
CA VAL A 18 2.78 8.59 40.30
C VAL A 18 4.03 7.87 39.77
N ARG A 19 3.95 6.55 39.53
CA ARG A 19 4.98 5.74 38.90
C ARG A 19 5.28 6.24 37.49
N ASP A 20 4.26 6.44 36.65
CA ASP A 20 4.46 6.88 35.27
C ASP A 20 5.07 8.31 35.22
N ARG A 21 4.73 9.17 36.19
CA ARG A 21 5.38 10.48 36.36
C ARG A 21 6.87 10.38 36.71
N ILE A 22 7.25 9.50 37.66
CA ILE A 22 8.68 9.32 37.99
C ILE A 22 9.45 8.63 36.87
N CYS A 23 8.84 7.68 36.15
CA CYS A 23 9.41 7.09 34.95
C CYS A 23 9.76 8.18 33.93
N THR A 24 8.81 9.07 33.63
CA THR A 24 9.00 10.19 32.71
C THR A 24 10.13 11.11 33.17
N ALA A 25 10.17 11.45 34.46
CA ALA A 25 11.21 12.29 35.04
C ALA A 25 12.61 11.64 34.95
N LEU A 26 12.72 10.34 35.25
CA LEU A 26 13.97 9.58 35.17
C LEU A 26 14.48 9.44 33.72
N ALA A 27 13.57 9.25 32.76
CA ALA A 27 13.93 9.17 31.35
C ALA A 27 14.35 10.53 30.78
N ARG A 28 13.77 11.64 31.29
CA ARG A 28 14.26 12.96 30.96
C ARG A 28 15.69 13.14 31.45
N GLY A 29 16.05 12.87 32.71
CA GLY A 29 17.46 12.93 33.16
C GLY A 29 18.11 14.32 33.06
N ASP A 30 17.30 15.38 33.05
CA ASP A 30 17.68 16.80 33.09
C ASP A 30 17.18 17.47 34.39
N LEU A 31 16.89 16.66 35.40
CA LEU A 31 16.35 17.10 36.68
C LEU A 31 17.38 16.94 37.79
N ARG A 32 17.35 17.86 38.75
CA ARG A 32 18.07 17.77 40.04
C ARG A 32 17.10 17.81 41.19
N LEU A 33 17.48 17.23 42.31
CA LEU A 33 16.75 17.37 43.56
C LEU A 33 17.09 18.73 44.20
N LYS A 34 16.16 19.32 44.95
CA LYS A 34 16.41 20.55 45.75
C LYS A 34 17.62 20.45 46.69
N SER A 35 18.05 19.23 47.04
CA SER A 35 19.27 18.98 47.81
C SER A 35 20.58 19.22 47.03
N GLY A 36 20.51 19.43 45.71
CA GLY A 36 21.66 19.57 44.82
C GLY A 36 22.07 18.27 44.12
N ASP A 37 21.53 17.12 44.55
CA ASP A 37 21.82 15.80 43.95
C ASP A 37 21.16 15.64 42.56
N THR A 38 21.77 14.83 41.69
CA THR A 38 21.16 14.43 40.40
C THR A 38 19.87 13.63 40.62
N PHE A 39 18.83 13.92 39.84
CA PHE A 39 17.61 13.10 39.82
C PHE A 39 17.86 11.88 38.93
N ASP A 40 18.31 10.78 39.54
CA ASP A 40 18.70 9.56 38.85
C ASP A 40 18.27 8.30 39.60
N VAL A 41 18.55 7.13 39.03
CA VAL A 41 18.18 5.83 39.59
C VAL A 41 18.68 5.68 41.03
N LYS A 42 19.92 6.10 41.31
CA LYS A 42 20.56 5.92 42.62
C LYS A 42 19.93 6.83 43.67
N SER A 43 19.68 8.10 43.35
CA SER A 43 19.11 9.05 44.31
C SER A 43 17.66 8.75 44.65
N VAL A 44 16.86 8.29 43.68
CA VAL A 44 15.48 7.86 43.90
C VAL A 44 15.42 6.56 44.70
N ALA A 45 16.22 5.56 44.33
CA ALA A 45 16.27 4.28 45.05
C ALA A 45 16.74 4.45 46.50
N LYS A 46 17.75 5.29 46.75
CA LYS A 46 18.23 5.60 48.10
C LYS A 46 17.11 6.15 48.99
N ARG A 47 16.22 7.00 48.46
CA ARG A 47 15.08 7.55 49.21
C ARG A 47 14.00 6.51 49.50
N LEU A 48 13.83 5.51 48.62
CA LEU A 48 12.95 4.36 48.87
C LEU A 48 13.54 3.46 49.94
N ASP A 49 14.81 3.07 49.82
CA ASP A 49 15.55 2.26 50.80
C ASP A 49 15.45 2.87 52.20
N GLN A 50 15.81 4.14 52.35
CA GLN A 50 15.87 4.81 53.65
C GLN A 50 14.52 4.93 54.35
N LYS A 51 13.41 4.94 53.61
CA LYS A 51 12.07 5.20 54.15
C LYS A 51 11.19 3.96 54.23
N LEU A 52 11.54 2.89 53.53
CA LEU A 52 10.80 1.62 53.52
C LEU A 52 11.55 0.52 54.28
N SER A 53 12.88 0.56 54.34
CA SER A 53 13.65 -0.36 55.17
C SER A 53 13.59 0.04 56.65
N PRO A 54 13.43 -0.89 57.59
CA PRO A 54 13.49 -0.58 59.02
C PRO A 54 14.86 -0.02 59.38
N PRO A 55 14.97 0.91 60.36
CA PRO A 55 16.26 1.42 60.79
C PRO A 55 17.09 0.27 61.35
N VAL A 56 18.17 -0.09 60.65
CA VAL A 56 19.13 -1.09 61.13
C VAL A 56 19.94 -0.44 62.26
N ASN A 57 19.40 -0.48 63.47
CA ASN A 57 20.22 -0.33 64.68
C ASN A 57 21.02 -1.62 64.87
N ARG A 58 22.14 -1.75 64.15
CA ARG A 58 23.28 -2.56 64.60
C ARG A 58 24.56 -1.77 64.35
N PRO A 59 25.38 -1.50 65.39
CA PRO A 59 26.75 -1.06 65.15
C PRO A 59 27.46 -2.18 64.38
N LYS A 60 27.93 -1.90 63.16
CA LYS A 60 28.65 -2.88 62.35
C LYS A 60 30.01 -3.15 62.99
N ARG A 61 30.34 -4.43 63.23
CA ARG A 61 31.73 -4.87 63.13
C ARG A 61 32.13 -4.80 61.66
N VAL A 62 33.28 -4.18 61.43
CA VAL A 62 34.00 -4.21 60.16
C VAL A 62 34.39 -5.67 59.95
N ASP A 63 33.78 -6.32 58.96
CA ASP A 63 34.39 -7.30 58.05
C ASP A 63 33.29 -8.07 57.31
N GLU A 64 33.40 -8.06 55.98
CA GLU A 64 32.70 -8.93 55.02
C GLU A 64 31.15 -8.87 54.97
N ALA A 65 30.63 -7.77 54.44
CA ALA A 65 29.34 -7.82 53.74
C ALA A 65 29.53 -7.21 52.35
N ILE A 66 29.61 -8.06 51.32
CA ILE A 66 29.48 -7.62 49.93
C ILE A 66 28.16 -6.83 49.85
N PRO A 67 28.15 -5.54 49.46
CA PRO A 67 26.92 -4.78 49.40
C PRO A 67 26.02 -5.42 48.33
N LYS A 68 24.93 -6.09 48.75
CA LYS A 68 23.87 -6.45 47.81
C LYS A 68 23.25 -5.15 47.30
N GLU A 69 23.25 -4.96 45.99
CA GLU A 69 22.57 -3.84 45.34
C GLU A 69 21.08 -3.88 45.74
N SER A 70 20.53 -2.74 46.18
CA SER A 70 19.15 -2.68 46.70
C SER A 70 18.15 -3.11 45.62
N GLU A 71 17.12 -3.86 46.02
CA GLU A 71 16.02 -4.24 45.13
C GLU A 71 15.27 -3.03 44.56
N TYR A 72 15.26 -1.89 45.27
CA TYR A 72 14.68 -0.64 44.77
C TYR A 72 15.56 0.01 43.69
N VAL A 73 16.88 -0.22 43.68
CA VAL A 73 17.76 0.23 42.58
C VAL A 73 17.40 -0.51 41.29
N ASP A 74 17.25 -1.83 41.36
CA ASP A 74 16.82 -2.65 40.21
C ASP A 74 15.41 -2.24 39.72
N TYR A 75 14.46 -2.07 40.66
CA TYR A 75 13.11 -1.59 40.33
C TYR A 75 13.12 -0.24 39.61
N VAL A 76 13.82 0.76 40.15
CA VAL A 76 13.89 2.11 39.56
C VAL A 76 14.64 2.10 38.22
N LYS A 77 15.67 1.25 38.07
CA LYS A 77 16.38 1.06 36.80
C LYS A 77 15.45 0.49 35.73
N LYS A 78 14.61 -0.50 36.07
CA LYS A 78 13.61 -1.07 35.17
C LYS A 78 12.52 -0.07 34.80
N LEU A 79 12.09 0.78 35.73
CA LEU A 79 11.17 1.90 35.45
C LEU A 79 11.76 2.87 34.41
N GLN A 80 13.03 3.25 34.58
CA GLN A 80 13.73 4.13 33.63
C GLN A 80 13.89 3.46 32.26
N LEU A 81 14.35 2.20 32.22
CA LEU A 81 14.57 1.44 30.99
C LEU A 81 13.27 1.26 30.21
N ARG A 82 12.18 0.87 30.88
CA ARG A 82 10.82 0.79 30.30
C ARG A 82 10.43 2.08 29.59
N GLN A 83 10.64 3.22 30.24
CA GLN A 83 10.24 4.53 29.69
C GLN A 83 11.11 4.96 28.51
N LEU A 84 12.43 4.72 28.58
CA LEU A 84 13.34 5.01 27.48
C LEU A 84 12.99 4.19 26.24
N SER A 85 12.77 2.88 26.41
CA SER A 85 12.32 2.01 25.33
C SER A 85 10.98 2.49 24.77
N LEU A 86 10.00 2.85 25.62
CA LEU A 86 8.71 3.35 25.15
C LEU A 86 8.82 4.62 24.30
N LEU A 87 9.65 5.59 24.70
CA LEU A 87 9.85 6.85 23.96
C LEU A 87 10.47 6.62 22.59
N GLU A 88 11.46 5.72 22.49
CA GLU A 88 12.09 5.37 21.22
C GLU A 88 11.12 4.63 20.30
N LEU A 89 10.36 3.67 20.83
CA LEU A 89 9.31 2.95 20.09
C LEU A 89 8.20 3.91 19.62
N GLN A 90 7.82 4.90 20.43
CA GLN A 90 6.87 5.94 20.01
C GLN A 90 7.42 6.85 18.91
N SER A 91 8.70 7.26 19.00
CA SER A 91 9.35 8.01 17.92
C SER A 91 9.41 7.21 16.62
N PHE A 92 9.62 5.90 16.75
CA PHE A 92 9.57 4.97 15.62
C PHE A 92 8.17 4.94 14.98
N ARG A 93 7.12 4.76 15.80
CA ARG A 93 5.73 4.79 15.35
C ARG A 93 5.37 6.10 14.65
N GLN A 94 5.75 7.25 15.19
CA GLN A 94 5.47 8.55 14.57
C GLN A 94 6.10 8.68 13.18
N LYS A 95 7.36 8.24 13.02
CA LYS A 95 8.04 8.24 11.71
C LYS A 95 7.39 7.28 10.71
N TRP A 96 6.84 6.18 11.22
CA TRP A 96 6.11 5.19 10.43
C TRP A 96 4.76 5.73 9.95
N GLU A 97 3.99 6.35 10.85
CA GLU A 97 2.68 6.93 10.55
C GLU A 97 2.79 8.19 9.68
N SER A 98 3.94 8.89 9.69
CA SER A 98 4.18 10.07 8.85
C SER A 98 4.56 9.77 7.39
N VAL A 99 4.62 8.49 6.97
CA VAL A 99 4.95 8.16 5.57
C VAL A 99 3.78 8.53 4.67
N GLU A 100 3.96 9.59 3.88
CA GLU A 100 3.01 9.97 2.84
C GLU A 100 3.22 9.15 1.57
N LEU A 101 2.24 8.29 1.27
CA LEU A 101 2.16 7.56 0.01
C LEU A 101 1.34 8.37 -0.99
N SER A 102 2.02 9.17 -1.80
CA SER A 102 1.39 10.00 -2.84
C SER A 102 1.56 9.40 -4.23
N ILE A 103 0.48 9.49 -5.02
CA ILE A 103 0.39 9.21 -6.46
C ILE A 103 0.12 10.49 -7.27
N ASP A 104 0.43 11.65 -6.69
CA ASP A 104 0.22 12.97 -7.30
C ASP A 104 1.15 13.20 -8.50
N LEU A 105 1.08 14.41 -9.06
CA LEU A 105 1.94 14.80 -10.18
C LEU A 105 3.42 14.62 -9.86
N THR A 106 4.15 14.04 -10.81
CA THR A 106 5.61 13.95 -10.79
C THR A 106 6.23 15.34 -10.91
N PRO A 107 7.53 15.52 -10.55
CA PRO A 107 8.21 16.80 -10.75
C PRO A 107 8.15 17.30 -12.21
N ALA A 108 8.28 16.40 -13.19
CA ALA A 108 8.14 16.74 -14.60
C ALA A 108 6.73 17.24 -14.95
N GLU A 109 5.70 16.56 -14.44
CA GLU A 109 4.30 16.96 -14.64
C GLU A 109 3.97 18.28 -13.94
N LYS A 110 4.58 18.57 -12.79
CA LYS A 110 4.44 19.88 -12.11
C LYS A 110 5.02 21.01 -12.96
N LEU A 111 6.20 20.81 -13.57
CA LEU A 111 6.78 21.80 -14.49
C LEU A 111 5.89 22.04 -15.71
N VAL A 112 5.29 20.99 -16.27
CA VAL A 112 4.35 21.11 -17.39
C VAL A 112 3.07 21.81 -16.93
N ARG A 113 2.54 21.50 -15.74
CA ARG A 113 1.40 22.22 -15.15
C ARG A 113 1.67 23.71 -15.02
N ASP A 114 2.84 24.09 -14.51
CA ASP A 114 3.20 25.50 -14.34
C ASP A 114 3.30 26.21 -15.70
N TRP A 115 3.87 25.55 -16.71
CA TRP A 115 3.91 26.07 -18.08
C TRP A 115 2.52 26.22 -18.71
N VAL A 116 1.63 25.23 -18.53
CA VAL A 116 0.22 25.30 -18.95
C VAL A 116 -0.47 26.48 -18.28
N ASN A 117 -0.33 26.63 -16.97
CA ASN A 117 -0.91 27.73 -16.21
C ASN A 117 -0.39 29.10 -16.69
N GLN A 118 0.92 29.26 -16.89
CA GLN A 118 1.51 30.50 -17.42
C GLN A 118 0.96 30.88 -18.80
N SER A 119 0.66 29.89 -19.63
CA SER A 119 0.11 30.13 -20.96
C SER A 119 -1.35 30.56 -20.89
N ILE A 120 -2.13 29.97 -19.99
CA ILE A 120 -3.50 30.41 -19.68
C ILE A 120 -3.48 31.83 -19.13
N ASP A 121 -2.58 32.14 -18.20
CA ASP A 121 -2.42 33.49 -17.64
C ASP A 121 -2.02 34.49 -18.73
N THR A 122 -1.19 34.09 -19.69
CA THR A 122 -0.81 34.93 -20.83
C THR A 122 -2.01 35.24 -21.72
N LEU A 123 -2.85 34.25 -22.00
CA LEU A 123 -4.11 34.44 -22.74
C LEU A 123 -5.10 35.33 -21.96
N ALA A 124 -5.10 35.23 -20.62
CA ALA A 124 -5.98 36.01 -19.74
C ALA A 124 -5.57 37.47 -19.56
N LYS A 125 -4.27 37.80 -19.71
CA LYS A 125 -3.72 39.15 -19.41
C LYS A 125 -4.19 40.25 -20.36
N CYS A 126 -4.64 39.91 -21.56
CA CYS A 126 -5.13 40.89 -22.53
C CYS A 126 -6.62 40.61 -22.80
N ASP A 127 -7.47 41.58 -22.49
CA ASP A 127 -8.93 41.45 -22.66
C ASP A 127 -9.30 41.12 -24.11
N VAL A 128 -8.58 41.68 -25.08
CA VAL A 128 -8.79 41.38 -26.51
C VAL A 128 -8.44 39.93 -26.85
N THR A 129 -7.32 39.40 -26.37
CA THR A 129 -6.95 38.00 -26.65
C THR A 129 -7.87 37.01 -25.97
N ARG A 130 -8.31 37.32 -24.74
CA ARG A 130 -9.29 36.53 -24.00
C ARG A 130 -10.65 36.55 -24.67
N PHE A 131 -11.10 37.72 -25.10
CA PHE A 131 -12.35 37.89 -25.83
C PHE A 131 -12.34 37.08 -27.14
N ASN A 132 -11.28 37.23 -27.96
CA ASN A 132 -11.13 36.49 -29.21
C ASN A 132 -11.08 34.98 -29.00
N TYR A 133 -10.43 34.51 -27.92
CA TYR A 133 -10.43 33.09 -27.57
C TYR A 133 -11.85 32.59 -27.26
N ASN A 134 -12.58 33.31 -26.41
CA ASN A 134 -13.94 32.94 -26.01
C ASN A 134 -14.92 32.98 -27.18
N GLU A 135 -14.84 34.01 -28.03
CA GLU A 135 -15.67 34.12 -29.23
C GLU A 135 -15.40 32.96 -30.20
N GLY A 136 -14.12 32.67 -30.48
CA GLY A 136 -13.74 31.55 -31.32
C GLY A 136 -14.19 30.19 -30.74
N TYR A 137 -14.08 30.03 -29.42
CA TYR A 137 -14.52 28.83 -28.71
C TYR A 137 -16.03 28.63 -28.78
N ASP A 138 -16.81 29.67 -28.46
CA ASP A 138 -18.26 29.59 -28.51
C ASP A 138 -18.74 29.36 -29.96
N ALA A 139 -18.13 30.01 -30.96
CA ALA A 139 -18.45 29.79 -32.36
C ALA A 139 -18.17 28.34 -32.82
N GLU A 140 -17.06 27.74 -32.38
CA GLU A 140 -16.72 26.35 -32.71
C GLU A 140 -17.65 25.36 -31.99
N CYS A 141 -18.04 25.65 -30.74
CA CYS A 141 -19.06 24.87 -30.02
C CYS A 141 -20.39 24.84 -30.79
N GLU A 142 -20.88 25.99 -31.25
CA GLU A 142 -22.14 26.05 -32.01
C GLU A 142 -22.04 25.26 -33.32
N LYS A 143 -20.93 25.38 -34.08
CA LYS A 143 -20.71 24.55 -35.28
C LYS A 143 -20.74 23.05 -34.98
N VAL A 144 -20.07 22.65 -33.89
CA VAL A 144 -20.07 21.26 -33.44
C VAL A 144 -21.47 20.79 -33.11
N ILE A 145 -22.21 21.56 -32.30
CA ILE A 145 -23.59 21.23 -31.90
C ILE A 145 -24.50 21.12 -33.12
N ASP A 146 -24.44 22.08 -34.04
CA ASP A 146 -25.20 22.07 -35.28
C ASP A 146 -24.88 20.84 -36.14
N SER A 147 -23.61 20.43 -36.20
CA SER A 147 -23.19 19.25 -36.97
C SER A 147 -23.75 17.92 -36.43
N ILE A 148 -23.95 17.83 -35.11
CA ILE A 148 -24.45 16.60 -34.46
C ILE A 148 -25.96 16.64 -34.18
N LYS A 149 -26.60 17.78 -34.39
CA LYS A 149 -28.01 18.02 -34.09
C LYS A 149 -28.96 16.98 -34.68
N PRO A 150 -28.81 16.53 -35.95
CA PRO A 150 -29.72 15.52 -36.51
C PRO A 150 -29.73 14.21 -35.71
N GLN A 151 -28.56 13.74 -35.26
CA GLN A 151 -28.44 12.52 -34.45
C GLN A 151 -29.01 12.73 -33.05
N LEU A 152 -28.87 13.93 -32.49
CA LEU A 152 -29.43 14.27 -31.18
C LEU A 152 -30.97 14.35 -31.21
N GLU A 153 -31.56 14.91 -32.26
CA GLU A 153 -33.01 14.95 -32.47
C GLU A 153 -33.60 13.54 -32.63
N GLU A 154 -32.91 12.65 -33.35
CA GLU A 154 -33.27 11.23 -33.45
C GLU A 154 -33.32 10.56 -32.06
N TRP A 155 -32.30 10.82 -31.24
CA TRP A 155 -32.24 10.34 -29.85
C TRP A 155 -33.27 10.98 -28.93
N GLN A 156 -33.63 12.24 -29.14
CA GLN A 156 -34.69 12.91 -28.39
C GLN A 156 -36.05 12.22 -28.63
N ILE A 157 -36.35 11.87 -29.89
CA ILE A 157 -37.57 11.14 -30.26
C ILE A 157 -37.54 9.75 -29.61
N GLN A 158 -36.47 8.98 -29.80
CA GLN A 158 -36.36 7.61 -29.26
C GLN A 158 -36.38 7.58 -27.72
N SER A 159 -35.76 8.56 -27.08
CA SER A 159 -35.72 8.66 -25.61
C SER A 159 -37.04 9.15 -25.01
N LYS A 160 -38.05 9.51 -25.82
CA LYS A 160 -39.32 10.12 -25.41
C LYS A 160 -39.11 11.46 -24.69
N ASN A 161 -38.30 12.34 -25.29
CA ASN A 161 -37.95 13.68 -24.77
C ASN A 161 -37.19 13.71 -23.44
N ARG A 162 -36.53 12.61 -23.04
CA ARG A 162 -35.63 12.61 -21.87
C ARG A 162 -34.29 13.29 -22.17
N LEU A 163 -33.84 13.19 -23.42
CA LEU A 163 -32.66 13.87 -23.91
C LEU A 163 -33.07 15.22 -24.52
N SER A 164 -32.60 16.33 -23.94
CA SER A 164 -32.92 17.69 -24.41
C SER A 164 -31.81 18.23 -25.32
N VAL A 165 -32.18 18.60 -26.55
CA VAL A 165 -31.25 19.08 -27.57
C VAL A 165 -30.86 20.55 -27.38
N GLU A 166 -31.70 21.34 -26.71
CA GLU A 166 -31.48 22.79 -26.54
C GLU A 166 -30.39 23.14 -25.51
N ASN A 167 -30.05 22.22 -24.60
CA ASN A 167 -29.18 22.52 -23.44
C ASN A 167 -27.75 21.96 -23.55
N PHE A 168 -27.35 21.41 -24.69
CA PHE A 168 -26.03 20.77 -24.84
C PHE A 168 -24.85 21.75 -24.81
N ARG A 169 -25.08 23.06 -25.01
CA ARG A 169 -24.03 24.09 -24.89
C ARG A 169 -23.38 24.09 -23.50
N THR A 170 -24.14 23.78 -22.45
CA THR A 170 -23.63 23.75 -21.07
C THR A 170 -22.70 22.56 -20.79
N ASP A 171 -22.65 21.58 -21.68
CA ASP A 171 -21.75 20.44 -21.52
C ASP A 171 -20.30 20.80 -21.87
N PHE A 172 -20.08 21.78 -22.74
CA PHE A 172 -18.76 22.20 -23.21
C PHE A 172 -17.99 22.99 -22.13
N PRO A 173 -16.94 22.40 -21.52
CA PRO A 173 -16.16 23.10 -20.50
C PRO A 173 -15.11 24.01 -21.15
N THR A 174 -14.85 25.17 -20.55
CA THR A 174 -13.85 26.13 -21.05
C THR A 174 -12.65 26.23 -20.10
N ILE A 175 -11.53 26.76 -20.59
CA ILE A 175 -10.33 27.05 -19.78
C ILE A 175 -10.53 28.27 -18.87
N PHE A 176 -11.38 29.21 -19.27
CA PHE A 176 -11.75 30.41 -18.51
C PHE A 176 -13.11 30.21 -17.85
N SER A 177 -13.15 30.17 -16.53
CA SER A 177 -14.38 29.94 -15.77
C SER A 177 -14.80 31.23 -15.08
N ASP A 178 -15.36 32.17 -15.84
CA ASP A 178 -15.90 33.41 -15.27
C ASP A 178 -17.40 33.33 -14.98
N GLU A 179 -18.09 32.40 -15.66
CA GLU A 179 -19.53 32.18 -15.49
C GLU A 179 -19.81 30.96 -14.60
N PRO A 180 -20.71 31.06 -13.61
CA PRO A 180 -21.09 29.92 -12.76
C PRO A 180 -21.70 28.73 -13.54
N SER A 181 -22.23 28.98 -14.74
CA SER A 181 -22.92 28.01 -15.60
C SER A 181 -21.98 27.19 -16.50
N LYS A 182 -20.74 27.64 -16.76
CA LYS A 182 -19.78 26.94 -17.62
C LYS A 182 -18.73 26.22 -16.76
N PRO A 183 -18.69 24.87 -16.77
CA PRO A 183 -17.72 24.14 -15.96
C PRO A 183 -16.30 24.37 -16.47
N ARG A 184 -15.34 24.56 -15.55
CA ARG A 184 -13.91 24.62 -15.89
C ARG A 184 -13.41 23.25 -16.31
N VAL A 185 -12.61 23.18 -17.36
CA VAL A 185 -11.98 21.93 -17.80
C VAL A 185 -10.93 21.44 -16.77
N ASP A 186 -10.94 20.14 -16.44
CA ASP A 186 -9.87 19.53 -15.64
C ASP A 186 -8.64 19.26 -16.52
N LEU A 187 -7.59 20.03 -16.25
CA LEU A 187 -6.33 19.97 -16.97
C LEU A 187 -5.35 18.94 -16.40
N THR A 188 -5.69 18.22 -15.33
CA THR A 188 -4.78 17.25 -14.72
C THR A 188 -4.42 16.14 -15.72
N LYS A 189 -5.41 15.59 -16.44
CA LYS A 189 -5.20 14.58 -17.47
C LYS A 189 -4.44 15.13 -18.68
N PHE A 190 -4.76 16.35 -19.09
CA PHE A 190 -4.06 17.08 -20.15
C PHE A 190 -2.57 17.27 -19.83
N VAL A 191 -2.23 17.78 -18.65
CA VAL A 191 -0.85 17.97 -18.18
C VAL A 191 -0.05 16.66 -18.20
N LYS A 192 -0.66 15.56 -17.74
CA LYS A 192 -0.03 14.24 -17.78
C LYS A 192 0.28 13.80 -19.22
N ALA A 193 -0.67 14.01 -20.14
CA ALA A 193 -0.51 13.67 -21.55
C ALA A 193 0.61 14.49 -22.21
N GLU A 194 0.59 15.81 -22.01
CA GLU A 194 1.62 16.72 -22.50
C GLU A 194 3.01 16.36 -21.96
N THR A 195 3.11 15.96 -20.70
CA THR A 195 4.42 15.60 -20.12
C THR A 195 5.10 14.46 -20.87
N VAL A 196 4.33 13.49 -21.34
CA VAL A 196 4.82 12.40 -22.19
C VAL A 196 5.13 12.91 -23.59
N HIS A 197 4.23 13.71 -24.18
CA HIS A 197 4.42 14.31 -25.51
C HIS A 197 5.72 15.14 -25.60
N PHE A 198 6.06 15.88 -24.54
CA PHE A 198 7.32 16.62 -24.42
C PHE A 198 8.57 15.72 -24.26
N GLY A 199 8.42 14.40 -24.23
CA GLY A 199 9.51 13.45 -24.00
C GLY A 199 10.12 13.54 -22.60
N LYS A 200 9.45 14.22 -21.65
CA LYS A 200 9.94 14.41 -20.27
C LYS A 200 9.70 13.18 -19.39
N GLN A 201 8.84 12.25 -19.83
CA GLN A 201 8.55 11.02 -19.13
C GLN A 201 7.99 9.95 -20.09
N SER A 202 8.29 8.67 -19.84
CA SER A 202 7.61 7.57 -20.55
C SER A 202 6.14 7.49 -20.15
N ALA A 203 5.27 7.10 -21.09
CA ALA A 203 3.86 6.87 -20.80
C ALA A 203 3.71 5.82 -19.68
N ILE A 204 3.07 6.21 -18.58
CA ILE A 204 2.69 5.24 -17.55
C ILE A 204 1.34 4.66 -17.96
N GLU A 205 1.31 3.38 -18.30
CA GLU A 205 0.05 2.67 -18.54
C GLU A 205 -0.74 2.57 -17.23
N GLU A 206 -1.59 3.56 -16.97
CA GLU A 206 -2.46 3.60 -15.79
C GLU A 206 -3.61 2.59 -15.89
N SER A 207 -3.98 2.16 -17.10
CA SER A 207 -5.02 1.13 -17.30
C SER A 207 -4.78 0.33 -18.56
N ARG A 208 -4.92 -1.00 -18.47
CA ARG A 208 -4.99 -1.92 -19.61
C ARG A 208 -6.34 -1.84 -20.36
N HIS A 209 -7.12 -0.77 -20.14
CA HIS A 209 -8.42 -0.64 -20.80
C HIS A 209 -8.22 -0.25 -22.28
N PRO A 210 -8.91 -0.95 -23.20
CA PRO A 210 -8.72 -0.78 -24.64
C PRO A 210 -9.26 0.56 -25.17
N ILE A 211 -10.03 1.31 -24.36
CA ILE A 211 -10.66 2.56 -24.79
C ILE A 211 -9.58 3.63 -25.05
N LEU A 212 -9.55 4.12 -26.30
CA LEU A 212 -8.71 5.25 -26.73
C LEU A 212 -9.18 6.53 -26.03
N THR A 213 -8.26 7.41 -25.63
CA THR A 213 -8.62 8.69 -25.00
C THR A 213 -7.91 9.84 -25.72
N VAL A 214 -8.47 11.04 -25.65
CA VAL A 214 -7.85 12.25 -26.23
C VAL A 214 -6.44 12.48 -25.68
N GLU A 215 -6.20 12.13 -24.42
CA GLU A 215 -4.87 12.17 -23.80
C GLU A 215 -3.89 11.22 -24.49
N LYS A 216 -4.30 9.99 -24.85
CA LYS A 216 -3.45 9.07 -25.62
C LYS A 216 -3.14 9.62 -27.01
N VAL A 217 -4.05 10.36 -27.63
CA VAL A 217 -3.78 11.03 -28.91
C VAL A 217 -2.71 12.11 -28.72
N ILE A 218 -2.87 12.97 -27.70
CA ILE A 218 -1.91 14.03 -27.36
C ILE A 218 -0.51 13.46 -27.11
N GLN A 219 -0.40 12.37 -26.33
CA GLN A 219 0.87 11.70 -26.04
C GLN A 219 1.65 11.29 -27.28
N ASN A 220 0.97 11.03 -28.40
CA ASN A 220 1.52 10.49 -29.63
C ASN A 220 1.58 11.52 -30.78
N LEU A 221 1.32 12.80 -30.51
CA LEU A 221 1.44 13.85 -31.52
C LEU A 221 2.90 13.95 -32.00
N SER A 222 3.08 14.14 -33.31
CA SER A 222 4.42 14.20 -33.93
C SER A 222 5.00 15.62 -33.99
N THR A 223 4.21 16.63 -33.62
CA THR A 223 4.55 18.05 -33.75
C THR A 223 4.68 18.71 -32.40
N ALA A 224 5.60 19.68 -32.26
CA ALA A 224 5.75 20.43 -31.03
C ALA A 224 4.42 21.05 -30.56
N PRO A 225 4.14 21.04 -29.24
CA PRO A 225 2.83 21.40 -28.73
C PRO A 225 2.46 22.86 -28.99
N ARG A 226 1.28 23.06 -29.57
CA ARG A 226 0.62 24.34 -29.83
C ARG A 226 -0.50 24.55 -28.81
N LEU A 227 -0.08 24.92 -27.61
CA LEU A 227 -0.92 24.87 -26.43
C LEU A 227 -2.27 25.61 -26.54
N GLY A 228 -2.31 26.76 -27.21
CA GLY A 228 -3.55 27.53 -27.37
C GLY A 228 -4.63 26.77 -28.15
N SER A 229 -4.26 26.20 -29.30
CA SER A 229 -5.16 25.38 -30.12
C SER A 229 -5.41 24.00 -29.51
N GLU A 230 -4.41 23.42 -28.83
CA GLU A 230 -4.56 22.10 -28.17
C GLU A 230 -5.51 22.15 -26.98
N LEU A 231 -5.38 23.16 -26.11
CA LEU A 231 -6.31 23.37 -24.99
C LEU A 231 -7.73 23.63 -25.47
N HIS A 232 -7.87 24.39 -26.56
CA HIS A 232 -9.15 24.62 -27.22
C HIS A 232 -9.77 23.31 -27.70
N ASN A 233 -9.07 22.54 -28.55
CA ASN A 233 -9.59 21.29 -29.12
C ASN A 233 -9.84 20.22 -28.04
N TYR A 234 -8.96 20.13 -27.04
CA TYR A 234 -9.15 19.26 -25.87
C TYR A 234 -10.44 19.61 -25.13
N SER A 235 -10.70 20.90 -24.89
CA SER A 235 -11.92 21.38 -24.21
C SER A 235 -13.19 21.06 -25.01
N ILE A 236 -13.17 21.25 -26.33
CA ILE A 236 -14.27 20.86 -27.24
C ILE A 236 -14.54 19.36 -27.17
N VAL A 237 -13.49 18.53 -27.22
CA VAL A 237 -13.63 17.07 -27.10
C VAL A 237 -14.21 16.66 -25.74
N LYS A 238 -13.79 17.30 -24.64
CA LYS A 238 -14.39 17.03 -23.32
C LYS A 238 -15.86 17.40 -23.25
N GLY A 239 -16.30 18.42 -23.97
CA GLY A 239 -17.72 18.72 -24.15
C GLY A 239 -18.46 17.61 -24.88
N PHE A 240 -17.94 17.19 -26.04
CA PHE A 240 -18.51 16.10 -26.82
C PHE A 240 -18.55 14.76 -26.05
N GLU A 241 -17.51 14.43 -25.29
CA GLU A 241 -17.46 13.23 -24.45
C GLU A 241 -18.60 13.21 -23.40
N LYS A 242 -19.00 14.37 -22.84
CA LYS A 242 -20.16 14.44 -21.94
C LYS A 242 -21.50 14.27 -22.67
N ILE A 243 -21.60 14.73 -23.92
CA ILE A 243 -22.78 14.45 -24.75
C ILE A 243 -22.87 12.95 -25.02
N LEU A 244 -21.75 12.34 -25.41
CA LEU A 244 -21.66 10.89 -25.58
C LEU A 244 -22.05 10.13 -24.32
N GLU A 245 -21.64 10.55 -23.12
CA GLU A 245 -22.06 9.92 -21.86
C GLU A 245 -23.59 9.88 -21.70
N LYS A 246 -24.31 10.96 -22.09
CA LYS A 246 -25.78 10.99 -22.07
C LYS A 246 -26.37 10.02 -23.11
N ILE A 247 -25.78 9.96 -24.30
CA ILE A 247 -26.17 9.00 -25.34
C ILE A 247 -25.90 7.57 -24.89
N TYR A 248 -24.80 7.29 -24.22
CA TYR A 248 -24.46 5.96 -23.68
C TYR A 248 -25.50 5.48 -22.68
N GLN A 249 -26.01 6.38 -21.84
CA GLN A 249 -27.07 6.06 -20.88
C GLN A 249 -28.38 5.67 -21.59
N GLU A 250 -28.80 6.44 -22.60
CA GLU A 250 -30.01 6.14 -23.38
C GLU A 250 -29.83 4.89 -24.27
N ALA A 251 -28.65 4.70 -24.85
CA ALA A 251 -28.28 3.51 -25.60
C ALA A 251 -28.32 2.26 -24.71
N CYS A 252 -27.73 2.32 -23.51
CA CYS A 252 -27.80 1.23 -22.54
C CYS A 252 -29.27 0.91 -22.20
N ARG A 253 -30.10 1.93 -21.97
CA ARG A 253 -31.52 1.74 -21.67
C ARG A 253 -32.26 1.05 -22.82
N LEU A 254 -32.06 1.52 -24.05
CA LEU A 254 -32.67 0.92 -25.23
C LEU A 254 -32.21 -0.53 -25.43
N PHE A 255 -30.91 -0.80 -25.32
CA PHE A 255 -30.38 -2.17 -25.33
C PHE A 255 -31.04 -3.06 -24.28
N MET A 256 -31.14 -2.60 -23.03
CA MET A 256 -31.79 -3.38 -21.98
C MET A 256 -33.24 -3.72 -22.31
N GLU A 257 -34.02 -2.74 -22.77
CA GLU A 257 -35.43 -2.93 -23.15
C GLU A 257 -35.58 -3.99 -24.26
N GLN A 258 -34.68 -3.98 -25.23
CA GLN A 258 -34.68 -4.95 -26.34
C GLN A 258 -34.12 -6.33 -25.95
N LEU A 259 -33.20 -6.41 -24.99
CA LEU A 259 -32.52 -7.66 -24.59
C LEU A 259 -33.34 -8.54 -23.63
N ILE A 260 -34.25 -7.98 -22.82
CA ILE A 260 -34.96 -8.74 -21.77
C ILE A 260 -35.74 -9.95 -22.33
N GLY A 261 -36.45 -9.76 -23.44
CA GLY A 261 -37.23 -10.83 -24.09
C GLY A 261 -36.34 -12.00 -24.56
N PRO A 262 -35.37 -11.75 -25.47
CA PRO A 262 -34.43 -12.76 -25.94
C PRO A 262 -33.66 -13.47 -24.82
N LEU A 263 -33.19 -12.73 -23.81
CA LEU A 263 -32.41 -13.30 -22.71
C LEU A 263 -33.22 -14.23 -21.81
N SER A 264 -34.52 -13.96 -21.64
CA SER A 264 -35.42 -14.85 -20.89
C SER A 264 -35.46 -16.26 -21.49
N LEU A 265 -35.39 -16.36 -22.82
CA LEU A 265 -35.38 -17.64 -23.55
C LEU A 265 -34.02 -18.34 -23.47
N VAL A 266 -32.92 -17.59 -23.64
CA VAL A 266 -31.56 -18.16 -23.67
C VAL A 266 -31.14 -18.63 -22.28
N LEU A 267 -31.39 -17.84 -21.24
CA LEU A 267 -31.00 -18.18 -19.86
C LEU A 267 -31.83 -19.32 -19.24
N ALA A 268 -32.93 -19.72 -19.87
CA ALA A 268 -33.63 -20.95 -19.52
C ALA A 268 -32.83 -22.23 -19.86
N LYS A 269 -31.73 -22.13 -20.64
CA LYS A 269 -30.86 -23.26 -21.02
C LYS A 269 -29.37 -23.00 -20.66
N PRO A 270 -28.99 -23.05 -19.37
CA PRO A 270 -27.67 -22.60 -18.90
C PRO A 270 -26.46 -23.40 -19.43
N LEU A 271 -26.66 -24.65 -19.88
CA LEU A 271 -25.60 -25.53 -20.38
C LEU A 271 -24.78 -24.94 -21.54
N GLN A 272 -25.37 -24.07 -22.35
CA GLN A 272 -24.69 -23.42 -23.47
C GLN A 272 -23.61 -22.40 -23.02
N LEU A 273 -23.73 -21.87 -21.80
CA LEU A 273 -22.79 -20.89 -21.25
C LEU A 273 -21.50 -21.56 -20.73
N LYS A 274 -21.54 -22.88 -20.44
CA LYS A 274 -20.38 -23.64 -19.97
C LYS A 274 -19.28 -23.70 -21.03
N THR A 275 -19.63 -23.99 -22.28
CA THR A 275 -18.68 -24.04 -23.40
C THR A 275 -18.05 -22.67 -23.67
N SER A 276 -18.83 -21.59 -23.54
CA SER A 276 -18.30 -20.23 -23.64
C SER A 276 -17.32 -19.90 -22.52
N LEU A 277 -17.59 -20.36 -21.29
CA LEU A 277 -16.69 -20.20 -20.16
C LEU A 277 -15.35 -20.91 -20.39
N GLU A 278 -15.39 -22.17 -20.83
CA GLU A 278 -14.19 -22.95 -21.18
C GLU A 278 -13.36 -22.23 -22.24
N SER A 279 -13.99 -21.74 -23.31
CA SER A 279 -13.32 -20.96 -24.36
C SER A 279 -12.73 -19.64 -23.86
N ILE A 280 -13.36 -18.98 -22.88
CA ILE A 280 -12.80 -17.77 -22.24
C ILE A 280 -11.56 -18.15 -21.42
N PHE A 281 -11.59 -19.27 -20.69
CA PHE A 281 -10.46 -19.77 -19.88
C PHE A 281 -9.28 -20.28 -20.68
N GLU A 282 -9.48 -20.71 -21.92
CA GLU A 282 -8.41 -21.12 -22.85
C GLU A 282 -7.85 -19.95 -23.68
N SER A 283 -8.58 -18.84 -23.76
CA SER A 283 -8.19 -17.68 -24.58
C SER A 283 -6.88 -17.05 -24.09
N VAL A 284 -6.03 -16.61 -25.02
CA VAL A 284 -4.82 -15.81 -24.73
C VAL A 284 -5.03 -14.32 -25.00
N LYS A 285 -6.23 -13.90 -25.41
CA LYS A 285 -6.55 -12.49 -25.65
C LYS A 285 -6.47 -11.70 -24.34
N GLU A 286 -5.83 -10.54 -24.38
CA GLU A 286 -5.60 -9.70 -23.20
C GLU A 286 -6.91 -9.35 -22.46
N GLU A 287 -7.98 -9.06 -23.19
CA GLU A 287 -9.31 -8.78 -22.61
C GLU A 287 -9.88 -9.95 -21.82
N ASP A 288 -9.70 -11.18 -22.32
CA ASP A 288 -10.16 -12.39 -21.64
C ASP A 288 -9.27 -12.68 -20.42
N VAL A 289 -7.96 -12.42 -20.50
CA VAL A 289 -7.03 -12.54 -19.35
C VAL A 289 -7.44 -11.54 -18.27
N ALA A 290 -7.57 -10.26 -18.61
CA ALA A 290 -7.95 -9.20 -17.67
C ALA A 290 -9.32 -9.47 -17.03
N TRP A 291 -10.30 -9.95 -17.81
CA TRP A 291 -11.62 -10.31 -17.27
C TRP A 291 -11.54 -11.48 -16.29
N ARG A 292 -10.77 -12.54 -16.59
CA ARG A 292 -10.59 -13.69 -15.69
C ARG A 292 -9.88 -13.31 -14.40
N GLU A 293 -8.84 -12.48 -14.47
CA GLU A 293 -8.13 -12.00 -13.29
C GLU A 293 -9.02 -11.13 -12.40
N LYS A 294 -9.83 -10.25 -13.00
CA LYS A 294 -10.81 -9.45 -12.25
C LYS A 294 -11.88 -10.33 -11.61
N LEU A 295 -12.41 -11.31 -12.35
CA LEU A 295 -13.40 -12.23 -11.82
C LEU A 295 -12.83 -13.07 -10.66
N PHE A 296 -11.57 -13.50 -10.76
CA PHE A 296 -10.85 -14.19 -9.69
C PHE A 296 -10.81 -13.33 -8.41
N GLN A 297 -10.44 -12.06 -8.55
CA GLN A 297 -10.40 -11.10 -7.45
C GLN A 297 -11.78 -10.93 -6.79
N ASP A 298 -12.83 -10.72 -7.61
CA ASP A 298 -14.20 -10.53 -7.15
C ASP A 298 -14.75 -11.79 -6.45
N PHE A 299 -14.46 -12.98 -6.99
CA PHE A 299 -14.94 -14.27 -6.46
C PHE A 299 -14.33 -14.62 -5.11
N TYR A 300 -13.01 -14.53 -5.00
CA TYR A 300 -12.27 -14.86 -3.77
C TYR A 300 -12.15 -13.68 -2.81
N VAL A 301 -12.67 -12.50 -3.16
CA VAL A 301 -12.66 -11.31 -2.29
C VAL A 301 -11.22 -10.90 -1.98
N THR A 302 -10.38 -10.94 -3.01
CA THR A 302 -8.94 -10.67 -2.94
C THR A 302 -8.56 -9.59 -3.93
N LEU A 303 -7.49 -8.86 -3.61
CA LEU A 303 -6.91 -7.88 -4.53
C LEU A 303 -5.74 -8.44 -5.33
N ALA A 304 -5.30 -9.65 -5.01
CA ALA A 304 -4.22 -10.32 -5.73
C ALA A 304 -4.79 -11.01 -6.97
N ASN A 305 -4.19 -10.74 -8.14
CA ASN A 305 -4.36 -11.62 -9.28
C ASN A 305 -3.45 -12.86 -9.13
N PRO A 306 -3.60 -13.92 -9.94
CA PRO A 306 -2.79 -15.15 -9.81
C PRO A 306 -1.27 -14.90 -9.76
N ALA A 307 -0.75 -14.04 -10.63
CA ALA A 307 0.68 -13.69 -10.63
C ALA A 307 1.11 -13.00 -9.33
N MET A 308 0.27 -12.12 -8.79
CA MET A 308 0.52 -11.50 -7.49
C MET A 308 0.46 -12.53 -6.35
N VAL A 309 -0.48 -13.48 -6.37
CA VAL A 309 -0.54 -14.57 -5.38
C VAL A 309 0.76 -15.38 -5.40
N PHE A 310 1.30 -15.70 -6.58
CA PHE A 310 2.58 -16.38 -6.71
C PHE A 310 3.73 -15.59 -6.08
N GLU A 311 3.85 -14.30 -6.38
CA GLU A 311 4.89 -13.44 -5.80
C GLU A 311 4.73 -13.27 -4.28
N GLN A 312 3.49 -13.17 -3.81
CA GLN A 312 3.19 -13.11 -2.38
C GLN A 312 3.54 -14.43 -1.67
N LEU A 313 3.34 -15.57 -2.33
CA LEU A 313 3.71 -16.89 -1.85
C LEU A 313 5.21 -17.14 -1.85
N LYS A 314 6.02 -16.38 -2.60
CA LYS A 314 7.47 -16.57 -2.53
C LYS A 314 7.98 -16.45 -1.11
N GLY A 315 7.28 -15.88 -0.14
CA GLY A 315 7.65 -15.94 1.27
C GLY A 315 8.83 -15.01 1.61
N LEU A 316 8.92 -14.60 2.87
CA LEU A 316 9.89 -13.61 3.30
C LEU A 316 11.33 -14.13 3.08
N PRO A 317 12.22 -13.30 2.53
CA PRO A 317 13.63 -13.64 2.28
C PRO A 317 14.46 -13.50 3.58
N GLU A 318 14.09 -14.27 4.61
CA GLU A 318 14.66 -14.18 5.97
C GLU A 318 16.16 -14.42 6.00
N ASP A 319 16.66 -15.34 5.18
CA ASP A 319 18.09 -15.64 5.09
C ASP A 319 18.86 -14.44 4.51
N GLU A 320 18.35 -13.81 3.45
CA GLU A 320 18.97 -12.64 2.81
C GLU A 320 18.91 -11.41 3.72
N ILE A 321 17.81 -11.21 4.47
CA ILE A 321 17.72 -10.18 5.51
C ILE A 321 18.81 -10.42 6.55
N ARG A 322 18.88 -11.64 7.09
CA ARG A 322 19.84 -12.01 8.14
C ARG A 322 21.28 -11.81 7.67
N ILE A 323 21.61 -12.28 6.47
CA ILE A 323 22.92 -12.08 5.84
C ILE A 323 23.25 -10.59 5.74
N ARG A 324 22.35 -9.76 5.22
CA ARG A 324 22.59 -8.31 5.07
C ARG A 324 22.63 -7.58 6.40
N SER A 325 21.87 -8.01 7.40
CA SER A 325 21.97 -7.51 8.77
C SER A 325 23.33 -7.87 9.39
N ALA A 326 23.79 -9.12 9.23
CA ALA A 326 25.12 -9.53 9.69
C ALA A 326 26.22 -8.68 9.04
N LEU A 327 26.15 -8.44 7.73
CA LEU A 327 27.10 -7.56 7.03
C LEU A 327 27.10 -6.13 7.61
N ARG A 328 25.94 -5.60 8.02
CA ARG A 328 25.85 -4.25 8.61
C ARG A 328 26.27 -4.19 10.07
N ASN A 329 26.06 -5.27 10.83
CA ASN A 329 26.35 -5.30 12.27
C ASN A 329 27.83 -5.57 12.56
N HIS A 330 28.55 -6.17 11.61
CA HIS A 330 29.96 -6.57 11.75
C HIS A 330 30.89 -5.71 10.91
N VAL A 331 30.69 -4.38 10.91
CA VAL A 331 31.47 -3.44 10.08
C VAL A 331 32.96 -3.53 10.38
N ASP A 332 33.34 -3.68 11.65
CA ASP A 332 34.75 -3.76 12.06
C ASP A 332 35.44 -5.03 11.53
N PHE A 333 34.72 -6.15 11.54
CA PHE A 333 35.19 -7.38 10.90
C PHE A 333 35.30 -7.20 9.39
N LEU A 334 34.29 -6.63 8.74
CA LEU A 334 34.37 -6.39 7.29
C LEU A 334 35.50 -5.43 6.94
N ALA A 335 35.77 -4.43 7.80
CA ALA A 335 36.84 -3.45 7.66
C ALA A 335 38.22 -4.12 7.63
N SER A 336 38.40 -5.22 8.38
CA SER A 336 39.66 -5.98 8.43
C SER A 336 39.87 -6.92 7.24
N LEU A 337 38.82 -7.23 6.47
CA LEU A 337 38.92 -8.05 5.26
C LEU A 337 39.50 -7.29 4.06
N PRO A 338 40.26 -7.98 3.17
CA PRO A 338 40.62 -7.47 1.85
C PRO A 338 39.39 -7.04 1.04
N VAL A 339 39.55 -5.96 0.25
CA VAL A 339 38.46 -5.39 -0.57
C VAL A 339 37.77 -6.43 -1.46
N LYS A 340 38.54 -7.35 -2.05
CA LYS A 340 37.99 -8.44 -2.89
C LYS A 340 37.03 -9.35 -2.11
N GLN A 341 37.41 -9.77 -0.91
CA GLN A 341 36.58 -10.64 -0.05
C GLN A 341 35.35 -9.90 0.48
N ARG A 342 35.51 -8.63 0.88
CA ARG A 342 34.37 -7.78 1.26
C ARG A 342 33.37 -7.63 0.12
N ASN A 343 33.85 -7.31 -1.09
CA ASN A 343 33.00 -7.16 -2.27
C ASN A 343 32.35 -8.51 -2.65
N GLY A 344 33.07 -9.62 -2.52
CA GLY A 344 32.54 -10.97 -2.75
C GLY A 344 31.38 -11.30 -1.81
N LEU A 345 31.53 -11.07 -0.50
CA LEU A 345 30.43 -11.24 0.47
C LEU A 345 29.24 -10.33 0.15
N GLN A 346 29.50 -9.09 -0.27
CA GLN A 346 28.44 -8.13 -0.57
C GLN A 346 27.67 -8.50 -1.85
N GLN A 347 28.36 -8.98 -2.88
CA GLN A 347 27.76 -9.50 -4.12
C GLN A 347 26.96 -10.77 -3.88
N ALA A 348 27.47 -11.67 -3.03
CA ALA A 348 26.81 -12.92 -2.68
C ALA A 348 25.68 -12.76 -1.65
N SER A 349 25.42 -11.55 -1.13
CA SER A 349 24.46 -11.32 -0.05
C SER A 349 22.99 -11.66 -0.36
N SER A 350 22.69 -11.98 -1.62
CA SER A 350 21.38 -12.41 -2.11
C SER A 350 21.33 -13.87 -2.56
N ASP A 351 22.43 -14.61 -2.45
CA ASP A 351 22.50 -16.04 -2.76
C ASP A 351 23.17 -16.76 -1.58
N PRO A 352 22.40 -17.43 -0.70
CA PRO A 352 22.93 -18.11 0.48
C PRO A 352 24.00 -19.15 0.14
N SER A 353 23.90 -19.81 -1.02
CA SER A 353 24.87 -20.83 -1.44
C SER A 353 26.20 -20.20 -1.86
N GLN A 354 26.15 -19.12 -2.64
CA GLN A 354 27.36 -18.36 -2.96
C GLN A 354 27.96 -17.68 -1.73
N PHE A 355 27.11 -17.18 -0.83
CA PHE A 355 27.55 -16.55 0.41
C PHE A 355 28.28 -17.55 1.31
N ALA A 356 27.74 -18.77 1.45
CA ALA A 356 28.39 -19.85 2.19
C ALA A 356 29.76 -20.23 1.59
N LYS A 357 29.89 -20.24 0.25
CA LYS A 357 31.19 -20.45 -0.42
C LYS A 357 32.19 -19.34 -0.08
N GLN A 358 31.76 -18.09 -0.15
CA GLN A 358 32.60 -16.94 0.22
C GLN A 358 33.02 -16.99 1.70
N LEU A 359 32.12 -17.39 2.60
CA LEU A 359 32.45 -17.60 4.02
C LEU A 359 33.52 -18.69 4.19
N ALA A 360 33.44 -19.80 3.45
CA ALA A 360 34.42 -20.88 3.53
C ALA A 360 35.80 -20.45 3.01
N GLU A 361 35.86 -19.67 1.92
CA GLU A 361 37.11 -19.10 1.40
C GLU A 361 37.77 -18.15 2.42
N ILE A 362 36.97 -17.34 3.10
CA ILE A 362 37.45 -16.42 4.14
C ILE A 362 37.91 -17.20 5.38
N GLU A 363 37.18 -18.23 5.79
CA GLU A 363 37.56 -19.09 6.91
C GLU A 363 38.94 -19.71 6.69
N ASP A 364 39.19 -20.24 5.49
CA ASP A 364 40.47 -20.86 5.14
C ASP A 364 41.63 -19.85 5.22
N HIS A 365 41.41 -18.63 4.74
CA HIS A 365 42.39 -17.54 4.81
C HIS A 365 42.66 -17.08 6.26
N LEU A 366 41.67 -17.15 7.15
CA LEU A 366 41.74 -16.67 8.53
C LEU A 366 42.26 -17.71 9.54
N LYS A 367 42.50 -18.97 9.13
CA LYS A 367 42.97 -20.06 10.01
C LYS A 367 44.19 -19.70 10.88
N ASN A 368 45.07 -18.83 10.38
CA ASN A 368 46.30 -18.42 11.08
C ASN A 368 46.18 -17.08 11.83
N GLN A 369 45.01 -16.43 11.86
CA GLN A 369 44.80 -15.09 12.44
C GLN A 369 43.78 -15.12 13.60
N ARG A 370 44.24 -15.51 14.81
CA ARG A 370 43.36 -15.77 15.98
C ARG A 370 42.37 -14.65 16.33
N ALA A 371 42.77 -13.38 16.26
CA ALA A 371 41.88 -12.26 16.60
C ALA A 371 40.75 -12.08 15.56
N ASN A 372 41.08 -12.21 14.27
CA ASN A 372 40.12 -12.12 13.17
C ASN A 372 39.20 -13.35 13.10
N LEU A 373 39.68 -14.52 13.54
CA LEU A 373 38.88 -15.74 13.60
C LEU A 373 37.68 -15.60 14.56
N ARG A 374 37.86 -14.98 15.73
CA ARG A 374 36.75 -14.77 16.69
C ARG A 374 35.67 -13.84 16.13
N LEU A 375 36.09 -12.75 15.49
CA LEU A 375 35.16 -11.82 14.83
C LEU A 375 34.43 -12.49 13.65
N PHE A 376 35.14 -13.28 12.86
CA PHE A 376 34.57 -14.10 11.78
C PHE A 376 33.53 -15.10 12.30
N LEU A 377 33.82 -15.83 13.39
CA LEU A 377 32.90 -16.81 13.95
C LEU A 377 31.60 -16.16 14.45
N ASN A 378 31.68 -14.99 15.06
CA ASN A 378 30.50 -14.21 15.46
C ASN A 378 29.68 -13.78 14.25
N PHE A 379 30.33 -13.26 13.21
CA PHE A 379 29.69 -12.88 11.95
C PHE A 379 29.03 -14.07 11.25
N ARG A 380 29.74 -15.20 11.13
CA ARG A 380 29.24 -16.44 10.53
C ARG A 380 28.03 -16.95 11.26
N THR A 381 28.09 -17.06 12.59
CA THR A 381 26.99 -17.55 13.42
C THR A 381 25.73 -16.73 13.20
N GLU A 382 25.87 -15.40 13.11
CA GLU A 382 24.75 -14.52 12.82
C GLU A 382 24.22 -14.68 11.39
N ALA A 383 25.09 -14.86 10.40
CA ALA A 383 24.68 -14.96 9.00
C ALA A 383 24.07 -16.32 8.63
N THR A 384 24.49 -17.42 9.28
CA THR A 384 24.21 -18.81 8.83
C THR A 384 23.34 -19.63 9.78
N ILE A 385 22.46 -19.01 10.58
CA ILE A 385 21.51 -19.75 11.43
C ILE A 385 20.74 -20.78 10.58
N LEU A 386 20.55 -21.99 11.13
CA LEU A 386 19.96 -23.16 10.46
C LEU A 386 18.65 -22.84 9.72
N ASP A 387 18.52 -23.35 8.49
CA ASP A 387 17.28 -23.38 7.71
C ASP A 387 16.30 -24.38 8.37
N VAL A 388 15.60 -23.89 9.41
CA VAL A 388 14.62 -24.69 10.15
C VAL A 388 13.36 -24.83 9.30
N PRO A 389 12.80 -26.03 9.17
CA PRO A 389 11.48 -26.21 8.58
C PRO A 389 10.44 -25.36 9.33
N VAL A 390 9.79 -24.45 8.61
CA VAL A 390 8.77 -23.57 9.18
C VAL A 390 7.45 -23.75 8.46
N LYS A 391 6.36 -23.62 9.22
CA LYS A 391 5.04 -23.43 8.65
C LYS A 391 4.92 -22.02 8.09
N ARG A 392 4.16 -21.88 7.01
CA ARG A 392 3.93 -20.62 6.32
C ARG A 392 2.45 -20.22 6.45
N PRO A 393 2.12 -19.33 7.39
CA PRO A 393 0.75 -18.91 7.68
C PRO A 393 0.02 -18.34 6.46
N PHE A 394 0.73 -17.78 5.49
CA PHE A 394 0.09 -17.21 4.30
C PHE A 394 -0.51 -18.30 3.41
N VAL A 395 0.09 -19.48 3.37
CA VAL A 395 -0.47 -20.63 2.67
C VAL A 395 -1.78 -21.05 3.33
N GLU A 396 -1.81 -21.11 4.67
CA GLU A 396 -3.04 -21.40 5.43
C GLU A 396 -4.12 -20.34 5.21
N HIS A 397 -3.73 -19.05 5.13
CA HIS A 397 -4.64 -17.96 4.84
C HIS A 397 -5.30 -18.13 3.46
N LEU A 398 -4.53 -18.44 2.41
CA LEU A 398 -5.07 -18.69 1.07
C LEU A 398 -5.99 -19.91 1.04
N TYR A 399 -5.65 -20.96 1.80
CA TYR A 399 -6.49 -22.16 1.92
C TYR A 399 -7.83 -21.83 2.63
N ASN A 400 -7.77 -21.08 3.73
CA ASN A 400 -8.96 -20.66 4.47
C ASN A 400 -9.86 -19.71 3.65
N GLN A 401 -9.29 -18.96 2.71
CA GLN A 401 -10.04 -18.16 1.72
C GLN A 401 -10.62 -19.01 0.57
N GLY A 402 -10.23 -20.28 0.46
CA GLY A 402 -10.58 -21.17 -0.63
C GLY A 402 -9.79 -20.93 -1.93
N ILE A 403 -8.80 -20.04 -1.92
CA ILE A 403 -7.99 -19.70 -3.11
C ILE A 403 -7.17 -20.91 -3.57
N ILE A 404 -6.56 -21.64 -2.64
CA ILE A 404 -5.83 -22.89 -2.90
C ILE A 404 -6.57 -24.08 -2.31
N ASP A 405 -6.35 -25.28 -2.86
CA ASP A 405 -6.95 -26.52 -2.39
C ASP A 405 -6.09 -27.22 -1.32
N GLU A 406 -6.63 -28.29 -0.74
CA GLU A 406 -5.94 -29.09 0.28
C GLU A 406 -4.64 -29.70 -0.27
N THR A 407 -4.64 -30.13 -1.53
CA THR A 407 -3.44 -30.68 -2.19
C THR A 407 -2.30 -29.66 -2.24
N THR A 408 -2.62 -28.41 -2.61
CA THR A 408 -1.66 -27.31 -2.63
C THR A 408 -1.22 -26.93 -1.21
N LEU A 409 -2.14 -26.92 -0.24
CA LEU A 409 -1.81 -26.71 1.18
C LEU A 409 -0.79 -27.74 1.67
N THR A 410 -1.04 -29.04 1.49
CA THR A 410 -0.13 -30.09 1.94
C THR A 410 1.23 -30.03 1.24
N LYS A 411 1.25 -29.66 -0.05
CA LYS A 411 2.48 -29.48 -0.84
C LYS A 411 3.33 -28.32 -0.34
N LEU A 412 2.71 -27.19 0.02
CA LEU A 412 3.40 -25.94 0.35
C LEU A 412 3.59 -25.71 1.87
N ASN A 413 2.76 -26.32 2.69
CA ASN A 413 2.75 -26.15 4.14
C ASN A 413 2.37 -27.45 4.88
N PRO A 414 3.20 -28.51 4.78
CA PRO A 414 2.98 -29.77 5.48
C PRO A 414 3.07 -29.60 7.01
N PRO A 415 2.57 -30.58 7.81
CA PRO A 415 2.54 -30.50 9.27
C PRO A 415 3.88 -30.21 9.95
N ASP A 416 4.99 -30.68 9.37
CA ASP A 416 6.36 -30.47 9.90
C ASP A 416 7.04 -29.22 9.32
N GLY A 417 6.36 -28.47 8.46
CA GLY A 417 6.90 -27.31 7.75
C GLY A 417 7.86 -27.68 6.62
N LEU A 418 8.34 -26.67 5.90
CA LEU A 418 9.37 -26.83 4.86
C LEU A 418 10.51 -25.87 5.09
N SER A 419 11.72 -26.35 4.82
CA SER A 419 12.88 -25.48 4.66
C SER A 419 12.67 -24.53 3.48
N ARG A 420 13.39 -23.41 3.46
CA ARG A 420 13.22 -22.36 2.45
C ARG A 420 13.39 -22.89 1.03
N GLY A 421 14.49 -23.63 0.79
CA GLY A 421 14.80 -24.20 -0.52
C GLY A 421 13.74 -25.21 -0.98
N ASN A 422 13.30 -26.10 -0.09
CA ASN A 422 12.27 -27.09 -0.40
C ASN A 422 10.92 -26.44 -0.70
N TYR A 423 10.58 -25.38 0.03
CA TYR A 423 9.37 -24.61 -0.22
C TYR A 423 9.36 -23.96 -1.61
N LEU A 424 10.44 -23.26 -2.00
CA LEU A 424 10.52 -22.61 -3.31
C LEU A 424 10.49 -23.65 -4.45
N LYS A 425 11.14 -24.80 -4.25
CA LYS A 425 11.06 -25.92 -5.20
C LYS A 425 9.65 -26.49 -5.30
N ALA A 426 8.92 -26.58 -4.18
CA ALA A 426 7.53 -27.03 -4.16
C ALA A 426 6.58 -26.01 -4.82
N LEU A 427 6.85 -24.71 -4.69
CA LEU A 427 6.08 -23.64 -5.33
C LEU A 427 6.17 -23.71 -6.86
N GLY A 428 7.36 -24.04 -7.40
CA GLY A 428 7.58 -24.24 -8.83
C GLY A 428 7.69 -22.92 -9.61
N THR A 429 7.38 -22.96 -10.90
CA THR A 429 7.40 -21.78 -11.78
C THR A 429 6.08 -20.99 -11.70
N GLN A 430 6.12 -19.70 -12.07
CA GLN A 430 4.93 -18.85 -12.04
C GLN A 430 3.86 -19.37 -13.02
N GLU A 431 4.27 -19.84 -14.19
CA GLU A 431 3.40 -20.33 -15.25
C GLU A 431 2.66 -21.61 -14.83
N GLU A 432 3.35 -22.54 -14.16
CA GLU A 432 2.76 -23.77 -13.64
C GLU A 432 1.78 -23.46 -12.51
N PHE A 433 2.18 -22.61 -11.55
CA PHE A 433 1.35 -22.22 -10.43
C PHE A 433 0.08 -21.50 -10.89
N ASN A 434 0.21 -20.49 -11.76
CA ASN A 434 -0.92 -19.72 -12.28
C ASN A 434 -1.91 -20.63 -13.03
N ARG A 435 -1.41 -21.58 -13.82
CA ARG A 435 -2.26 -22.54 -14.54
C ARG A 435 -3.03 -23.45 -13.58
N GLY A 436 -2.37 -23.97 -12.54
CA GLY A 436 -3.03 -24.77 -11.51
C GLY A 436 -4.11 -23.98 -10.77
N LEU A 437 -3.78 -22.75 -10.35
CA LEU A 437 -4.68 -21.86 -9.65
C LEU A 437 -5.90 -21.48 -10.50
N MET A 438 -5.70 -21.14 -11.77
CA MET A 438 -6.79 -20.80 -12.70
C MET A 438 -7.67 -22.00 -13.03
N LYS A 439 -7.11 -23.21 -13.12
CA LYS A 439 -7.89 -24.44 -13.31
C LYS A 439 -8.78 -24.72 -12.10
N LYS A 440 -8.25 -24.58 -10.88
CA LYS A 440 -9.05 -24.67 -9.65
C LYS A 440 -10.16 -23.61 -9.65
N PHE A 441 -9.81 -22.35 -9.91
CA PHE A 441 -10.78 -21.27 -9.97
C PHE A 441 -11.91 -21.54 -10.98
N GLN A 442 -11.60 -22.09 -12.16
CA GLN A 442 -12.61 -22.48 -13.13
C GLN A 442 -13.59 -23.53 -12.55
N HIS A 443 -13.08 -24.50 -11.80
CA HIS A 443 -13.89 -25.53 -11.15
C HIS A 443 -14.79 -24.95 -10.05
N ASP A 444 -14.21 -24.19 -9.12
CA ASP A 444 -14.94 -23.48 -8.06
C ASP A 444 -16.05 -22.59 -8.63
N LEU A 445 -15.76 -21.91 -9.75
CA LEU A 445 -16.71 -21.05 -10.45
C LEU A 445 -17.88 -21.87 -11.02
N LEU A 446 -17.60 -23.00 -11.67
CA LEU A 446 -18.62 -23.90 -12.21
C LEU A 446 -19.52 -24.45 -11.10
N ASP A 447 -18.95 -24.84 -9.97
CA ASP A 447 -19.69 -25.36 -8.81
C ASP A 447 -20.59 -24.27 -8.21
N ALA A 448 -20.08 -23.04 -8.06
CA ALA A 448 -20.86 -21.90 -7.57
C ALA A 448 -22.02 -21.56 -8.52
N LEU A 449 -21.81 -21.62 -9.83
CA LEU A 449 -22.86 -21.41 -10.83
C LEU A 449 -23.93 -22.50 -10.78
N ALA A 450 -23.55 -23.76 -10.57
CA ALA A 450 -24.48 -24.89 -10.42
C ALA A 450 -25.33 -24.77 -9.14
N ALA A 451 -24.77 -24.19 -8.07
CA ALA A 451 -25.48 -23.98 -6.81
C ALA A 451 -26.40 -22.74 -6.81
N SER A 452 -26.24 -21.81 -7.77
CA SER A 452 -26.96 -20.54 -7.80
C SER A 452 -28.45 -20.74 -8.16
N LYS A 453 -29.34 -20.56 -7.18
CA LYS A 453 -30.81 -20.58 -7.33
C LYS A 453 -31.38 -19.16 -7.24
N GLY A 454 -30.99 -18.30 -8.18
CA GLY A 454 -31.54 -16.94 -8.27
C GLY A 454 -32.98 -16.91 -8.79
N LYS A 455 -33.76 -15.87 -8.45
CA LYS A 455 -35.04 -15.59 -9.13
C LYS A 455 -34.74 -15.26 -10.60
N GLN A 456 -35.19 -16.11 -11.52
CA GLN A 456 -34.83 -16.06 -12.95
C GLN A 456 -35.04 -14.67 -13.57
N GLU A 457 -36.14 -13.98 -13.24
CA GLU A 457 -36.40 -12.61 -13.71
C GLU A 457 -35.34 -11.59 -13.28
N ARG A 458 -34.85 -11.68 -12.03
CA ARG A 458 -33.78 -10.78 -11.55
C ARG A 458 -32.47 -11.08 -12.25
N VAL A 459 -32.15 -12.35 -12.47
CA VAL A 459 -30.94 -12.75 -13.20
C VAL A 459 -30.99 -12.20 -14.62
N VAL A 460 -32.09 -12.42 -15.35
CA VAL A 460 -32.29 -11.88 -16.70
C VAL A 460 -32.11 -10.36 -16.74
N ALA A 461 -32.79 -9.62 -15.86
CA ALA A 461 -32.73 -8.15 -15.87
C ALA A 461 -31.32 -7.61 -15.57
N HIS A 462 -30.58 -8.22 -14.64
CA HIS A 462 -29.22 -7.79 -14.33
C HIS A 462 -28.24 -8.21 -15.42
N THR A 463 -28.41 -9.39 -16.03
CA THR A 463 -27.60 -9.84 -17.16
C THR A 463 -27.84 -8.93 -18.36
N ALA A 464 -29.09 -8.56 -18.65
CA ALA A 464 -29.42 -7.59 -19.70
C ALA A 464 -28.72 -6.25 -19.47
N ARG A 465 -28.68 -5.76 -18.22
CA ARG A 465 -27.99 -4.52 -17.86
C ARG A 465 -26.48 -4.59 -18.11
N LEU A 466 -25.82 -5.66 -17.68
CA LEU A 466 -24.38 -5.82 -17.90
C LEU A 466 -24.05 -6.02 -19.37
N LEU A 467 -24.84 -6.83 -20.08
CA LEU A 467 -24.67 -7.06 -21.52
C LEU A 467 -24.86 -5.77 -22.32
N ALA A 468 -25.91 -4.99 -22.01
CA ALA A 468 -26.15 -3.69 -22.63
C ALA A 468 -24.95 -2.75 -22.44
N ARG A 469 -24.40 -2.67 -21.22
CA ARG A 469 -23.19 -1.86 -20.96
C ARG A 469 -21.99 -2.33 -21.79
N SER A 470 -21.72 -3.63 -21.83
CA SER A 470 -20.61 -4.17 -22.62
C SER A 470 -20.78 -3.95 -24.13
N GLN A 471 -22.01 -3.98 -24.65
CA GLN A 471 -22.30 -3.64 -26.05
C GLN A 471 -22.07 -2.15 -26.31
N VAL A 472 -22.55 -1.27 -25.43
CA VAL A 472 -22.27 0.19 -25.52
C VAL A 472 -20.78 0.47 -25.44
N GLU A 473 -20.02 -0.22 -24.60
CA GLU A 473 -18.55 -0.10 -24.53
C GLU A 473 -17.87 -0.49 -25.86
N GLN A 474 -18.36 -1.53 -26.55
CA GLN A 474 -17.84 -1.89 -27.89
C GLN A 474 -18.14 -0.81 -28.93
N LEU A 475 -19.35 -0.24 -28.92
CA LEU A 475 -19.71 0.87 -29.79
C LEU A 475 -18.90 2.14 -29.46
N GLU A 476 -18.63 2.38 -28.17
CA GLU A 476 -17.77 3.48 -27.72
C GLU A 476 -16.36 3.36 -28.27
N ILE A 477 -15.76 2.16 -28.25
CA ILE A 477 -14.43 1.93 -28.84
C ILE A 477 -14.44 2.30 -30.33
N GLN A 478 -15.47 1.88 -31.07
CA GLN A 478 -15.61 2.21 -32.49
C GLN A 478 -15.79 3.71 -32.71
N ALA A 479 -16.71 4.35 -31.99
CA ALA A 479 -16.96 5.78 -32.10
C ALA A 479 -15.72 6.60 -31.77
N LYS A 480 -15.01 6.26 -30.68
CA LYS A 480 -13.75 6.90 -30.28
C LYS A 480 -12.67 6.79 -31.34
N SER A 481 -12.55 5.65 -32.02
CA SER A 481 -11.59 5.48 -33.12
C SER A 481 -11.84 6.42 -34.31
N ILE A 482 -13.06 6.95 -34.47
CA ILE A 482 -13.42 7.86 -35.57
C ILE A 482 -12.96 9.30 -35.28
N TYR A 483 -13.17 9.80 -34.05
CA TYR A 483 -12.91 11.20 -33.71
C TYR A 483 -11.58 11.43 -32.97
N LEU A 484 -11.07 10.44 -32.23
CA LEU A 484 -9.79 10.53 -31.53
C LEU A 484 -8.63 10.17 -32.47
N THR A 485 -8.36 11.07 -33.41
CA THR A 485 -7.27 10.94 -34.38
C THR A 485 -6.32 12.14 -34.28
N PRO A 486 -5.06 12.04 -34.77
CA PRO A 486 -4.15 13.19 -34.80
C PRO A 486 -4.72 14.41 -35.54
N ASP A 487 -5.60 14.19 -36.53
CA ASP A 487 -6.28 15.25 -37.29
C ASP A 487 -7.13 16.18 -36.40
N LEU A 488 -7.50 15.74 -35.18
CA LEU A 488 -8.16 16.56 -34.18
C LEU A 488 -7.35 17.82 -33.83
N PHE A 489 -6.02 17.74 -33.93
CA PHE A 489 -5.10 18.83 -33.59
C PHE A 489 -4.47 19.48 -34.84
N ALA A 490 -4.98 19.18 -36.03
CA ALA A 490 -4.59 19.84 -37.27
C ALA A 490 -5.15 21.28 -37.35
N THR A 491 -4.70 22.03 -38.35
CA THR A 491 -5.22 23.39 -38.63
C THR A 491 -5.75 23.43 -40.07
N PRO A 492 -7.09 23.45 -40.30
CA PRO A 492 -8.17 23.41 -39.30
C PRO A 492 -8.35 22.03 -38.64
N PRO A 493 -8.97 21.94 -37.45
CA PRO A 493 -9.20 20.67 -36.77
C PRO A 493 -10.29 19.82 -37.46
N SER A 494 -10.14 18.49 -37.43
CA SER A 494 -11.15 17.55 -37.93
C SER A 494 -11.80 16.78 -36.78
N PHE A 495 -12.98 17.20 -36.34
CA PHE A 495 -13.67 16.60 -35.20
C PHE A 495 -14.40 15.29 -35.51
N LYS A 496 -15.09 15.16 -36.65
CA LYS A 496 -15.83 13.93 -37.06
C LYS A 496 -16.84 13.41 -36.00
N PHE A 497 -17.38 14.29 -35.15
CA PHE A 497 -18.30 13.93 -34.07
C PHE A 497 -19.67 13.43 -34.55
N ASP A 498 -20.15 13.99 -35.65
CA ASP A 498 -21.34 13.55 -36.38
C ASP A 498 -21.25 12.07 -36.74
N LYS A 499 -20.13 11.66 -37.35
CA LYS A 499 -19.85 10.26 -37.73
C LYS A 499 -19.70 9.34 -36.53
N ALA A 500 -19.09 9.82 -35.45
CA ALA A 500 -18.97 9.06 -34.22
C ALA A 500 -20.35 8.75 -33.60
N LEU A 501 -21.30 9.69 -33.68
CA LEU A 501 -22.67 9.48 -33.21
C LEU A 501 -23.49 8.55 -34.11
N GLU A 502 -23.18 8.43 -35.39
CA GLU A 502 -23.88 7.49 -36.29
C GLU A 502 -23.75 6.02 -35.83
N ILE A 503 -22.65 5.68 -35.15
CA ILE A 503 -22.44 4.36 -34.53
C ILE A 503 -23.55 4.03 -33.53
N PHE A 504 -24.08 5.04 -32.84
CA PHE A 504 -25.11 4.92 -31.83
C PHE A 504 -26.52 5.19 -32.36
N ARG A 505 -26.79 5.10 -33.67
CA ARG A 505 -28.17 5.26 -34.15
C ARG A 505 -29.12 4.26 -33.47
N PRO A 506 -30.30 4.68 -32.99
CA PRO A 506 -31.27 3.80 -32.36
C PRO A 506 -31.60 2.53 -33.16
N GLY A 507 -31.75 2.65 -34.48
CA GLY A 507 -32.01 1.49 -35.36
C GLY A 507 -30.90 0.43 -35.29
N ASN A 508 -29.63 0.85 -35.28
CA ASN A 508 -28.48 -0.06 -35.16
C ASN A 508 -28.51 -0.80 -33.82
N ILE A 509 -28.86 -0.11 -32.73
CA ILE A 509 -28.97 -0.68 -31.38
C ILE A 509 -30.05 -1.77 -31.35
N GLU A 510 -31.21 -1.50 -31.93
CA GLU A 510 -32.31 -2.46 -32.00
C GLU A 510 -31.92 -3.69 -32.84
N GLU A 511 -31.20 -3.51 -33.95
CA GLU A 511 -30.69 -4.62 -34.76
C GLU A 511 -29.69 -5.49 -34.02
N ILE A 512 -28.71 -4.88 -33.33
CA ILE A 512 -27.71 -5.60 -32.53
C ILE A 512 -28.40 -6.39 -31.39
N ALA A 513 -29.42 -5.81 -30.76
CA ALA A 513 -30.12 -6.45 -29.65
C ALA A 513 -30.96 -7.68 -30.05
N LYS A 514 -31.44 -7.75 -31.31
CA LYS A 514 -32.27 -8.87 -31.80
C LYS A 514 -31.55 -10.22 -31.81
N SER A 515 -30.23 -10.22 -31.92
CA SER A 515 -29.42 -11.44 -31.87
C SER A 515 -28.14 -11.16 -31.11
N PRO A 516 -28.03 -11.52 -29.81
CA PRO A 516 -26.78 -11.39 -29.07
C PRO A 516 -25.73 -12.36 -29.67
N GLN A 517 -25.00 -11.90 -30.69
CA GLN A 517 -24.07 -12.72 -31.46
C GLN A 517 -22.84 -13.13 -30.64
N ASP A 518 -22.52 -12.40 -29.58
CA ASP A 518 -21.37 -12.67 -28.72
C ASP A 518 -21.74 -13.53 -27.50
N ALA A 519 -21.71 -14.85 -27.70
CA ALA A 519 -21.92 -15.83 -26.64
C ALA A 519 -20.92 -15.68 -25.48
N LYS A 520 -19.69 -15.19 -25.72
CA LYS A 520 -18.71 -14.94 -24.67
C LYS A 520 -19.12 -13.74 -23.82
N MET A 521 -19.53 -12.64 -24.43
CA MET A 521 -20.00 -11.47 -23.69
C MET A 521 -21.24 -11.79 -22.85
N LEU A 522 -22.18 -12.55 -23.41
CA LEU A 522 -23.34 -13.04 -22.66
C LEU A 522 -22.91 -13.91 -21.45
N ALA A 523 -22.00 -14.85 -21.64
CA ALA A 523 -21.49 -15.68 -20.55
C ALA A 523 -20.81 -14.83 -19.46
N LYS A 524 -19.98 -13.85 -19.84
CA LYS A 524 -19.33 -12.92 -18.90
C LYS A 524 -20.37 -12.18 -18.05
N ALA A 525 -21.40 -11.61 -18.68
CA ALA A 525 -22.47 -10.88 -18.01
C ALA A 525 -23.32 -11.78 -17.10
N TYR A 526 -23.68 -12.98 -17.54
CA TYR A 526 -24.44 -13.95 -16.74
C TYR A 526 -23.67 -14.38 -15.48
N ILE A 527 -22.39 -14.71 -15.64
CA ILE A 527 -21.54 -15.17 -14.54
C ILE A 527 -21.39 -14.10 -13.46
N GLN A 528 -21.14 -12.85 -13.86
CA GLN A 528 -21.03 -11.73 -12.92
C GLN A 528 -22.30 -11.51 -12.08
N VAL A 529 -23.48 -11.84 -12.62
CA VAL A 529 -24.76 -11.72 -11.90
C VAL A 529 -25.01 -12.91 -10.97
N CYS A 530 -24.65 -14.12 -11.40
CA CYS A 530 -24.91 -15.33 -10.64
C CYS A 530 -23.98 -15.50 -9.43
N LEU A 531 -22.84 -14.81 -9.45
CA LEU A 531 -21.90 -14.78 -8.34
C LEU A 531 -22.37 -13.81 -7.25
N PRO A 532 -22.38 -14.23 -5.97
CA PRO A 532 -22.62 -13.30 -4.89
C PRO A 532 -21.46 -12.29 -4.84
N MET A 533 -21.76 -10.99 -5.06
CA MET A 533 -20.81 -9.93 -4.74
C MET A 533 -20.57 -9.94 -3.23
N LYS A 534 -19.49 -10.57 -2.80
CA LYS A 534 -19.02 -10.47 -1.43
C LYS A 534 -18.34 -9.10 -1.32
N ASN A 535 -19.00 -8.17 -0.64
CA ASN A 535 -18.41 -6.87 -0.35
C ASN A 535 -17.16 -7.06 0.54
N SER A 536 -15.96 -7.01 -0.04
CA SER A 536 -14.72 -6.86 0.71
C SER A 536 -14.66 -5.46 1.30
N HIS A 537 -15.09 -5.33 2.55
CA HIS A 537 -14.61 -4.26 3.42
C HIS A 537 -13.79 -4.87 4.55
N GLY A 538 -12.80 -5.70 4.19
CA GLY A 538 -11.67 -5.95 5.07
C GLY A 538 -10.91 -4.63 5.21
N GLY A 539 -11.15 -3.90 6.30
CA GLY A 539 -10.56 -2.59 6.54
C GLY A 539 -9.04 -2.68 6.64
N TYR A 540 -8.32 -1.82 5.90
CA TYR A 540 -6.89 -1.60 6.12
C TYR A 540 -6.67 -0.94 7.47
N LYS A 541 -5.64 -1.35 8.18
CA LYS A 541 -5.31 -0.76 9.48
C LYS A 541 -4.60 0.57 9.35
N SER A 542 -3.89 0.79 8.25
CA SER A 542 -3.16 2.03 7.94
C SER A 542 -2.91 2.20 6.44
N GLY A 543 -2.43 3.37 6.04
CA GLY A 543 -2.02 3.63 4.65
C GLY A 543 -0.90 2.70 4.17
N ILE A 544 0.06 2.37 5.03
CA ILE A 544 1.14 1.44 4.69
C ILE A 544 0.65 0.00 4.63
N ASP A 545 -0.24 -0.42 5.53
CA ASP A 545 -0.84 -1.75 5.45
C ASP A 545 -1.61 -1.92 4.12
N ARG A 546 -2.35 -0.88 3.71
CA ARG A 546 -2.98 -0.82 2.38
C ARG A 546 -1.96 -0.93 1.25
N PHE A 547 -0.81 -0.31 1.39
CA PHE A 547 0.26 -0.35 0.40
C PHE A 547 0.90 -1.73 0.28
N LEU A 548 1.43 -2.28 1.37
CA LEU A 548 2.14 -3.56 1.40
C LEU A 548 1.25 -4.74 0.99
N THR A 549 -0.06 -4.64 1.26
CA THR A 549 -1.04 -5.65 0.84
C THR A 549 -1.34 -5.59 -0.66
N ARG A 550 -1.18 -4.41 -1.29
CA ARG A 550 -1.58 -4.15 -2.69
C ARG A 550 -0.41 -4.16 -3.68
N ILE A 551 0.80 -4.54 -3.26
CA ILE A 551 1.97 -4.63 -4.14
C ILE A 551 2.52 -6.05 -4.19
N LYS A 552 3.29 -6.39 -5.23
CA LYS A 552 3.81 -7.74 -5.47
C LYS A 552 5.03 -8.02 -4.61
N ILE A 553 4.82 -8.12 -3.30
CA ILE A 553 5.83 -8.50 -2.31
C ILE A 553 5.37 -9.73 -1.52
N PRO A 554 6.30 -10.55 -1.01
CA PRO A 554 5.99 -11.64 -0.11
C PRO A 554 5.07 -11.23 1.05
N GLN A 555 4.09 -12.07 1.37
CA GLN A 555 3.19 -11.85 2.50
C GLN A 555 3.50 -12.81 3.64
N SER A 556 3.35 -12.33 4.88
CA SER A 556 3.60 -13.11 6.10
C SER A 556 2.41 -13.99 6.52
N GLY A 557 1.20 -13.71 6.02
CA GLY A 557 0.00 -14.52 6.25
C GLY A 557 -0.70 -14.38 7.58
N TYR A 558 0.01 -13.86 8.56
CA TYR A 558 -0.64 -13.13 9.61
C TYR A 558 -1.05 -11.77 9.02
N HIS A 559 -2.35 -11.51 8.94
CA HIS A 559 -2.81 -10.21 9.41
C HIS A 559 -2.39 -10.15 10.88
N SER A 560 -1.11 -9.93 11.17
CA SER A 560 -0.77 -9.42 12.47
C SER A 560 -1.65 -8.17 12.54
N VAL A 561 -2.66 -8.22 13.41
CA VAL A 561 -2.95 -7.10 14.30
C VAL A 561 -1.63 -6.38 14.37
N ILE A 562 -1.46 -5.20 13.75
CA ILE A 562 -0.15 -4.52 13.74
C ILE A 562 0.31 -4.70 15.16
N ALA A 563 1.33 -5.52 15.38
CA ALA A 563 1.43 -6.28 16.62
C ALA A 563 2.02 -5.32 17.62
N ASP A 564 1.22 -4.33 18.01
CA ASP A 564 1.59 -2.94 18.26
C ASP A 564 2.73 -2.45 17.33
N PRO A 565 2.61 -1.40 16.50
CA PRO A 565 3.80 -0.89 15.78
C PRO A 565 4.92 -0.46 16.75
N LEU A 566 4.63 -0.36 18.06
CA LEU A 566 5.60 -0.26 19.14
C LEU A 566 6.35 -1.57 19.47
N LEU A 567 5.87 -2.75 19.08
CA LEU A 567 6.46 -4.03 19.45
C LEU A 567 7.02 -4.80 18.24
N ASN A 568 6.42 -4.72 17.06
CA ASN A 568 6.92 -5.46 15.88
C ASN A 568 6.93 -4.65 14.58
N VAL A 569 7.99 -4.84 13.80
CA VAL A 569 8.13 -4.33 12.44
C VAL A 569 7.30 -5.19 11.48
N ASP A 570 6.63 -4.57 10.51
CA ASP A 570 5.97 -5.32 9.44
C ASP A 570 7.03 -6.02 8.57
N GLU A 571 7.11 -7.33 8.67
CA GLU A 571 8.14 -8.13 8.00
C GLU A 571 8.08 -8.02 6.48
N ARG A 572 6.93 -7.66 5.88
CA ARG A 572 6.81 -7.46 4.43
C ARG A 572 7.75 -6.35 3.92
N LEU A 573 8.14 -5.42 4.80
CA LEU A 573 9.12 -4.37 4.49
C LEU A 573 10.49 -4.91 4.12
N SER A 574 10.80 -6.14 4.50
CA SER A 574 12.03 -6.80 4.11
C SER A 574 12.23 -6.84 2.60
N ALA A 575 11.15 -7.04 1.84
CA ALA A 575 11.20 -7.06 0.39
C ALA A 575 11.70 -5.71 -0.18
N ILE A 576 11.30 -4.60 0.45
CA ILE A 576 11.75 -3.24 0.11
C ILE A 576 13.16 -2.99 0.64
N HIS A 577 13.52 -3.59 1.79
CA HIS A 577 14.87 -3.49 2.32
C HIS A 577 15.91 -4.15 1.42
N LEU A 578 15.59 -5.35 0.93
CA LEU A 578 16.47 -6.12 0.05
C LEU A 578 16.55 -5.51 -1.34
N GLU A 579 15.41 -5.09 -1.87
CA GLU A 579 15.35 -4.41 -3.15
C GLU A 579 14.55 -3.11 -2.96
N PRO A 580 15.24 -1.97 -2.73
CA PRO A 580 14.58 -0.67 -2.66
C PRO A 580 13.73 -0.42 -3.90
N LEU A 581 12.56 0.19 -3.71
CA LEU A 581 11.65 0.50 -4.81
C LEU A 581 12.32 1.48 -5.79
N LYS A 582 12.19 1.23 -7.08
CA LYS A 582 12.75 2.08 -8.15
C LYS A 582 11.65 2.71 -9.01
N GLU A 583 12.05 3.51 -10.00
CA GLU A 583 11.12 4.00 -11.01
C GLU A 583 10.69 2.89 -11.95
N GLY A 584 9.39 2.84 -12.26
CA GLY A 584 8.81 1.76 -13.05
C GLY A 584 8.86 0.38 -12.39
N ASP A 585 9.05 0.31 -11.07
CA ASP A 585 9.23 -0.94 -10.33
C ASP A 585 8.12 -1.95 -10.63
N TRP A 586 8.50 -3.13 -11.09
CA TRP A 586 7.59 -4.18 -11.53
C TRP A 586 6.62 -4.64 -10.43
N ARG A 587 7.01 -4.46 -9.15
CA ARG A 587 6.19 -4.78 -7.99
C ARG A 587 4.98 -3.85 -7.83
N LEU A 588 5.07 -2.65 -8.40
CA LEU A 588 4.02 -1.63 -8.39
C LEU A 588 3.16 -1.67 -9.65
N GLN A 589 3.66 -2.23 -10.76
CA GLN A 589 2.94 -2.31 -12.03
C GLN A 589 1.63 -3.11 -11.90
N GLY A 590 0.54 -2.59 -12.46
CA GLY A 590 -0.79 -3.19 -12.36
C GLY A 590 -1.44 -3.02 -10.98
N THR A 591 -0.89 -2.16 -10.13
CA THR A 591 -1.45 -1.83 -8.81
C THR A 591 -1.85 -0.35 -8.78
N PRO A 592 -2.70 0.09 -7.82
CA PRO A 592 -3.00 1.52 -7.63
C PRO A 592 -1.75 2.39 -7.36
N TRP A 593 -0.61 1.78 -7.06
CA TRP A 593 0.64 2.44 -6.71
C TRP A 593 1.66 2.43 -7.86
N ALA A 594 1.28 2.06 -9.08
CA ALA A 594 2.16 2.10 -10.25
C ALA A 594 2.83 3.47 -10.48
N ARG A 595 2.15 4.54 -10.02
CA ARG A 595 2.60 5.94 -10.07
C ARG A 595 3.13 6.50 -8.75
N LEU A 596 3.59 5.64 -7.84
CA LEU A 596 4.15 6.10 -6.57
C LEU A 596 5.24 7.16 -6.82
N THR A 597 5.06 8.35 -6.26
CA THR A 597 5.96 9.48 -6.50
C THR A 597 7.38 9.18 -6.04
N VAL A 598 8.38 9.81 -6.69
CA VAL A 598 9.80 9.67 -6.32
C VAL A 598 10.03 10.00 -4.85
N ALA A 599 9.44 11.10 -4.36
CA ALA A 599 9.56 11.52 -2.96
C ALA A 599 8.97 10.48 -1.98
N ALA A 600 7.77 9.95 -2.26
CA ALA A 600 7.15 8.92 -1.42
C ALA A 600 8.01 7.64 -1.40
N ARG A 601 8.53 7.24 -2.57
CA ARG A 601 9.38 6.07 -2.74
C ARG A 601 10.70 6.21 -1.99
N ASP A 602 11.38 7.34 -2.12
CA ASP A 602 12.67 7.62 -1.47
C ASP A 602 12.50 7.72 0.06
N ASN A 603 11.43 8.36 0.52
CA ASN A 603 11.08 8.41 1.94
C ASN A 603 10.83 7.01 2.51
N LEU A 604 10.05 6.18 1.82
CA LEU A 604 9.78 4.81 2.22
C LEU A 604 11.06 3.96 2.23
N ASN A 605 11.85 4.00 1.16
CA ASN A 605 13.13 3.30 1.06
C ASN A 605 14.09 3.71 2.19
N SER A 606 14.20 5.02 2.47
CA SER A 606 15.05 5.56 3.54
C SER A 606 14.58 5.09 4.92
N LEU A 607 13.27 5.09 5.16
CA LEU A 607 12.71 4.62 6.42
C LEU A 607 12.94 3.11 6.61
N VAL A 608 12.64 2.30 5.60
CA VAL A 608 12.87 0.85 5.61
C VAL A 608 14.36 0.54 5.80
N HIS A 609 15.25 1.28 5.15
CA HIS A 609 16.68 1.14 5.37
C HIS A 609 17.06 1.41 6.84
N LYS A 610 16.56 2.50 7.42
CA LYS A 610 16.82 2.85 8.83
C LYS A 610 16.30 1.79 9.80
N ILE A 611 15.12 1.25 9.54
CA ILE A 611 14.50 0.16 10.32
C ILE A 611 15.44 -1.04 10.37
N TYR A 612 15.81 -1.56 9.21
CA TYR A 612 16.57 -2.80 9.14
C TYR A 612 18.04 -2.64 9.54
N THR A 613 18.64 -1.45 9.38
CA THR A 613 19.97 -1.15 9.94
C THR A 613 19.97 -1.19 11.47
N ARG A 614 18.85 -0.82 12.11
CA ARG A 614 18.73 -0.78 13.58
C ARG A 614 17.87 -1.92 14.14
N ARG A 615 17.58 -2.94 13.33
CA ARG A 615 16.64 -4.01 13.69
C ARG A 615 16.99 -4.69 15.00
N LYS A 616 18.25 -5.10 15.19
CA LYS A 616 18.71 -5.69 16.46
C LYS A 616 18.50 -4.77 17.66
N ALA A 617 18.81 -3.49 17.51
CA ALA A 617 18.63 -2.52 18.59
C ALA A 617 17.14 -2.37 18.91
N HIS A 618 16.29 -2.30 17.89
CA HIS A 618 14.83 -2.28 18.04
C HIS A 618 14.31 -3.55 18.73
N ASP A 619 14.70 -4.73 18.27
CA ASP A 619 14.28 -6.01 18.86
C ASP A 619 14.73 -6.13 20.33
N ALA A 620 15.94 -5.67 20.65
CA ALA A 620 16.43 -5.57 22.03
C ALA A 620 15.61 -4.57 22.86
N MET A 621 15.22 -3.42 22.29
CA MET A 621 14.36 -2.44 22.98
C MET A 621 12.98 -3.02 23.27
N VAL A 622 12.40 -3.76 22.33
CA VAL A 622 11.11 -4.45 22.50
C VAL A 622 11.23 -5.50 23.60
N ALA A 623 12.26 -6.35 23.54
CA ALA A 623 12.52 -7.35 24.57
C ALA A 623 12.70 -6.71 25.95
N ASN A 624 13.50 -5.64 26.03
CA ASN A 624 13.69 -4.87 27.27
C ASN A 624 12.39 -4.26 27.79
N TYR A 625 11.55 -3.73 26.90
CA TYR A 625 10.25 -3.17 27.27
C TYR A 625 9.31 -4.25 27.84
N ILE A 626 9.18 -5.40 27.17
CA ILE A 626 8.35 -6.53 27.61
C ILE A 626 8.86 -7.07 28.95
N GLN A 627 10.17 -7.34 29.05
CA GLN A 627 10.77 -7.88 30.27
C GLN A 627 10.66 -6.89 31.44
N SER A 628 10.95 -5.61 31.22
CA SER A 628 10.85 -4.59 32.27
C SER A 628 9.42 -4.47 32.78
N ASN A 629 8.41 -4.52 31.90
CA ASN A 629 7.00 -4.51 32.30
C ASN A 629 6.65 -5.71 33.19
N ALA A 630 7.07 -6.92 32.80
CA ALA A 630 6.83 -8.14 33.57
C ALA A 630 7.50 -8.07 34.95
N ASP A 631 8.75 -7.60 35.00
CA ASP A 631 9.51 -7.48 36.25
C ASP A 631 8.94 -6.41 37.19
N ILE A 632 8.55 -5.25 36.64
CA ILE A 632 7.86 -4.18 37.38
C ILE A 632 6.58 -4.73 37.99
N GLN A 633 5.74 -5.42 37.19
CA GLN A 633 4.49 -5.97 37.66
C GLN A 633 4.71 -7.00 38.78
N LYS A 634 5.71 -7.87 38.65
CA LYS A 634 6.08 -8.85 39.67
C LYS A 634 6.55 -8.17 40.97
N PHE A 635 7.38 -7.13 40.85
CA PHE A 635 7.82 -6.34 42.00
C PHE A 635 6.64 -5.70 42.72
N GLU A 636 5.76 -5.01 41.98
CA GLU A 636 4.58 -4.32 42.52
C GLU A 636 3.61 -5.29 43.24
N GLN A 637 3.43 -6.50 42.70
CA GLN A 637 2.62 -7.56 43.32
C GLN A 637 3.24 -8.06 44.63
N THR A 638 4.56 -8.16 44.70
CA THR A 638 5.27 -8.63 45.90
C THR A 638 5.27 -7.56 47.01
N HIS A 639 5.20 -6.28 46.65
CA HIS A 639 5.25 -5.13 47.57
C HIS A 639 3.89 -4.42 47.75
N LEU A 640 2.76 -5.11 47.52
CA LEU A 640 1.41 -4.54 47.58
C LEU A 640 1.09 -3.77 48.87
N ARG A 641 1.67 -4.19 50.00
CA ARG A 641 1.45 -3.54 51.31
C ARG A 641 2.28 -2.28 51.52
N GLU A 642 3.33 -2.08 50.73
CA GLU A 642 4.24 -0.94 50.80
C GLU A 642 3.84 0.19 49.84
N ILE A 643 3.01 -0.12 48.83
CA ILE A 643 2.53 0.82 47.82
C ILE A 643 2.05 2.16 48.41
N PRO A 644 1.22 2.23 49.48
CA PRO A 644 0.79 3.52 50.04
C PRO A 644 1.96 4.39 50.52
N SER A 645 3.02 3.77 51.04
CA SER A 645 4.25 4.46 51.46
C SER A 645 5.11 4.85 50.27
N MET A 646 5.26 3.95 49.28
CA MET A 646 5.96 4.23 48.03
C MET A 646 5.36 5.44 47.30
N ILE A 647 4.04 5.57 47.23
CA ILE A 647 3.35 6.76 46.66
C ILE A 647 3.89 8.04 47.29
N LYS A 648 3.90 8.12 48.63
CA LYS A 648 4.34 9.32 49.36
C LYS A 648 5.81 9.65 49.10
N ILE A 649 6.65 8.62 49.02
CA ILE A 649 8.09 8.77 48.79
C ILE A 649 8.34 9.26 47.36
N ILE A 650 7.72 8.63 46.36
CA ILE A 650 7.85 9.00 44.96
C ILE A 650 7.31 10.41 44.71
N GLU A 651 6.15 10.77 45.29
CA GLU A 651 5.61 12.13 45.22
C GLU A 651 6.56 13.17 45.85
N SER A 652 7.24 12.80 46.95
CA SER A 652 8.27 13.65 47.55
C SER A 652 9.44 13.87 46.60
N CYS A 653 9.95 12.81 45.96
CA CYS A 653 11.02 12.92 44.97
C CYS A 653 10.61 13.84 43.81
N LEU A 654 9.40 13.66 43.28
CA LEU A 654 8.87 14.48 42.19
C LEU A 654 8.66 15.95 42.57
N ARG A 655 8.24 16.26 43.81
CA ARG A 655 8.12 17.64 44.30
C ARG A 655 9.46 18.34 44.53
N ASP A 656 10.51 17.56 44.79
CA ASP A 656 11.85 18.07 44.98
C ASP A 656 12.63 18.19 43.66
N ALA A 657 12.10 17.67 42.55
CA ALA A 657 12.75 17.76 41.25
C ALA A 657 12.62 19.16 40.65
N ILE A 658 13.75 19.78 40.29
CA ILE A 658 13.89 21.06 39.61
C ILE A 658 14.70 20.88 38.31
N VAL A 659 14.47 21.73 37.31
CA VAL A 659 15.16 21.65 36.01
C VAL A 659 16.61 22.08 36.17
N ASP A 660 17.54 21.29 35.64
CA ASP A 660 18.97 21.60 35.63
C ASP A 660 19.33 22.41 34.38
N GLU A 661 19.45 23.74 34.52
CA GLU A 661 19.68 24.67 33.41
C GLU A 661 20.99 24.43 32.64
N ALA A 662 21.97 23.73 33.26
CA ALA A 662 23.26 23.42 32.64
C ALA A 662 23.17 22.30 31.59
N THR A 663 22.21 21.37 31.70
CA THR A 663 22.07 20.22 30.78
C THR A 663 21.17 20.51 29.57
N THR A 664 20.30 21.52 29.65
CA THR A 664 19.37 21.92 28.58
C THR A 664 20.07 22.47 27.34
N SER A 665 21.25 23.10 27.49
CA SER A 665 22.03 23.64 26.36
C SER A 665 22.74 22.55 25.53
N SER A 666 23.12 21.43 26.16
CA SER A 666 23.86 20.32 25.52
C SER A 666 22.95 19.44 24.65
N ARG A 667 21.66 19.32 24.99
CA ARG A 667 20.73 18.39 24.33
C ARG A 667 20.05 18.86 23.05
N ARG A 668 20.06 20.16 22.74
CA ARG A 668 19.62 20.62 21.40
C ARG A 668 20.44 19.98 20.26
N ASN A 669 21.61 19.39 20.56
CA ASN A 669 22.52 18.79 19.59
C ASN A 669 22.70 17.25 19.66
N ARG A 670 21.98 16.51 20.52
CA ARG A 670 22.15 15.03 20.61
C ARG A 670 20.80 14.29 20.59
N SER A 671 20.57 13.51 19.54
CA SER A 671 19.64 12.37 19.60
C SER A 671 20.09 11.45 20.73
N PHE A 672 19.16 11.08 21.61
CA PHE A 672 19.40 10.19 22.74
C PHE A 672 20.04 8.89 22.24
N MET A 673 21.32 8.69 22.56
CA MET A 673 22.01 7.41 22.44
C MET A 673 22.07 6.79 23.82
N LEU A 674 21.49 5.60 23.99
CA LEU A 674 21.77 4.77 25.16
C LEU A 674 23.21 4.24 25.06
N PRO A 675 23.95 4.16 26.19
CA PRO A 675 25.22 3.45 26.21
C PRO A 675 24.94 1.96 26.01
N ILE A 676 25.54 1.38 24.98
CA ILE A 676 25.63 -0.06 24.80
C ILE A 676 26.47 -0.58 25.96
N ALA A 677 25.89 -1.41 26.82
CA ALA A 677 26.66 -2.12 27.84
C ALA A 677 27.58 -3.13 27.14
N SER A 678 28.86 -3.07 27.50
CA SER A 678 29.96 -3.91 27.01
C SER A 678 29.78 -5.39 27.28
#